data_AF-A0A8H7VKG4-F1
#
_entry.id   AF-A0A8H7VKG4-F1
#
_cell.length_a   1.000
_cell.length_b   1.000
_cell.length_c   1.000
_cell.angle_alpha   90.00
_cell.angle_beta   90.00
_cell.angle_gamma   90.00
#
_symmetry.space_group_name_H-M   'P 1'
#
loop_
_entity.id
_entity.type
_entity.pdbx_description
1 polymer ?
#
loop_
_entity_poly.entity_id
_entity_poly.type
_entity_poly.pdbx_seq_one_letter_code
_entity_poly.pdbx_strand_id
1 'polypeptide(L)'
;MTIGNNFPIGYFYIISNLNGLVIDVEDPENAKIGSKIVMSQKKPESPERDSQLFIHQNGFLTNKLTGHVLDIDRAGTFMAIFTGDQHLFLDGMKEAENADDQRFGYDKEHGFIYTLSDPNIVFDIKGSKDEERGRVMVYKRKDLSEAKNQLWTVEPSDPPREPDSDDSSDEEDVGDRISAFFGNFSGWGRHKNEALDERALERAAEKVEKKKKKKSKMSYNLMAGAAAFAAVKAWEHRQEENGEEMEHSTAKKAIAVFAAAEIAKLIQERGGDDEDEEEEKKEKKKGLMEKMATAAAINYFEKKNASSDSAFHYKLRGKVTKGGNGGDGCVSFHREKFLAKGPPNGGNGGRGGNVVIRACADETTLRHLGRVCSGKRGQSGLGGGRHGTMGADLVVNVPVGTVVRERAIQPKEQDEDQFYNKESEDEVLEERWVFFPREDQQRDLPEGKVNFFKQAQRMMTQEDKYLKWRARHEDNSLIHADLTEPDQEIVICRGGAGGYGNPHFLTNENRSPKFATRGRKGETREFELELKTIADIGLVGMPNAGKSTLLGAISNAHPKQGDYAFTTLHPFVGTVDFADMYQLTVADIPGLIEGAHRNVGLGHAFLRHVERAKILVYVVDLNGESPWEDLKTLQNELEAYRPGLTKQRSLIVANKADQVRRAKDNLERLQAEVTNIPIVTVSARYEKNILKLTSTMRKMVEQVRKEEEEEAKQLELEKEDEDNL
;
A
#
# COMPACT_ATOMS: atom_id res chain seq x y z
N MET A 1 -15.35 1.76 25.42
CA MET A 1 -15.00 0.40 24.97
C MET A 1 -14.43 0.52 23.57
N THR A 2 -13.16 0.18 23.39
CA THR A 2 -12.49 0.10 22.09
C THR A 2 -13.22 -0.98 21.28
N ILE A 3 -13.97 -0.59 20.24
CA ILE A 3 -14.62 -1.52 19.32
C ILE A 3 -13.53 -2.06 18.39
N GLY A 4 -12.72 -2.97 18.95
CA GLY A 4 -11.56 -3.59 18.31
C GLY A 4 -11.96 -4.91 17.66
N ASN A 5 -11.42 -5.13 16.46
CA ASN A 5 -11.63 -6.36 15.70
C ASN A 5 -10.85 -7.52 16.33
N ASN A 6 -11.41 -8.15 17.38
CA ASN A 6 -10.69 -9.11 18.22
C ASN A 6 -10.77 -10.58 17.76
N PHE A 7 -11.36 -10.86 16.60
CA PHE A 7 -11.32 -12.21 16.02
C PHE A 7 -9.89 -12.56 15.57
N PRO A 8 -9.47 -13.84 15.68
CA PRO A 8 -8.15 -14.25 15.26
C PRO A 8 -8.00 -14.19 13.73
N ILE A 9 -6.75 -14.02 13.30
CA ILE A 9 -6.38 -14.03 11.89
C ILE A 9 -6.40 -15.48 11.41
N GLY A 10 -7.42 -15.85 10.62
CA GLY A 10 -7.48 -17.18 9.98
C GLY A 10 -8.87 -17.77 10.08
N TYR A 11 -8.99 -19.07 9.77
CA TYR A 11 -10.17 -19.84 10.14
C TYR A 11 -10.14 -20.16 11.62
N PHE A 12 -11.31 -20.19 12.25
CA PHE A 12 -11.45 -20.46 13.67
C PHE A 12 -12.78 -21.16 13.97
N TYR A 13 -12.81 -21.84 15.11
CA TYR A 13 -14.01 -22.36 15.73
C TYR A 13 -14.63 -21.29 16.62
N ILE A 14 -15.97 -21.21 16.63
CA ILE A 14 -16.73 -20.45 17.61
C ILE A 14 -17.33 -21.47 18.59
N ILE A 15 -16.84 -21.46 19.82
CA ILE A 15 -17.12 -22.47 20.85
C ILE A 15 -18.00 -21.86 21.92
N SER A 16 -19.09 -22.53 22.27
CA SER A 16 -19.96 -22.12 23.37
C SER A 16 -19.29 -22.40 24.71
N ASN A 17 -19.17 -21.38 25.57
CA ASN A 17 -18.63 -21.56 26.92
C ASN A 17 -19.61 -22.30 27.84
N LEU A 18 -20.87 -22.48 27.44
CA LEU A 18 -21.87 -23.20 28.21
C LEU A 18 -21.65 -24.71 28.20
N ASN A 19 -21.35 -25.28 27.02
CA ASN A 19 -21.31 -26.74 26.81
C ASN A 19 -20.13 -27.23 25.97
N GLY A 20 -19.25 -26.34 25.49
CA GLY A 20 -18.08 -26.70 24.69
C GLY A 20 -18.37 -27.14 23.25
N LEU A 21 -19.63 -27.08 22.81
CA LEU A 21 -19.98 -27.35 21.41
C LEU A 21 -19.54 -26.19 20.51
N VAL A 22 -19.35 -26.48 19.22
CA VAL A 22 -18.99 -25.49 18.19
C VAL A 22 -20.18 -25.10 17.33
N ILE A 23 -20.16 -23.90 16.78
CA ILE A 23 -21.09 -23.50 15.73
C ILE A 23 -20.83 -24.31 14.45
N ASP A 24 -21.91 -24.81 13.84
CA ASP A 24 -21.91 -25.63 12.63
C ASP A 24 -23.08 -25.24 11.72
N VAL A 25 -22.95 -25.57 10.43
CA VAL A 25 -24.00 -25.43 9.43
C VAL A 25 -24.90 -26.67 9.48
N GLU A 26 -26.21 -26.47 9.62
CA GLU A 26 -27.19 -27.56 9.59
C GLU A 26 -27.18 -28.23 8.20
N ASP A 27 -27.03 -29.56 8.19
CA ASP A 27 -26.94 -30.39 6.98
C ASP A 27 -25.83 -29.93 5.99
N PRO A 28 -24.54 -30.09 6.35
CA PRO A 28 -23.41 -29.58 5.56
C PRO A 28 -23.38 -30.05 4.10
N GLU A 29 -23.80 -31.29 3.83
CA GLU A 29 -23.76 -31.89 2.50
C GLU A 29 -24.68 -31.15 1.50
N ASN A 30 -25.76 -30.54 1.99
CA ASN A 30 -26.73 -29.80 1.19
C ASN A 30 -26.74 -28.29 1.51
N ALA A 31 -25.67 -27.80 2.15
CA ALA A 31 -25.61 -26.44 2.66
C ALA A 31 -25.72 -25.40 1.54
N LYS A 32 -26.58 -24.40 1.75
CA LYS A 32 -26.88 -23.34 0.79
C LYS A 32 -27.36 -22.09 1.50
N ILE A 33 -27.60 -21.04 0.74
CA ILE A 33 -28.24 -19.82 1.24
C ILE A 33 -29.58 -20.17 1.93
N GLY A 34 -29.70 -19.85 3.22
CA GLY A 34 -30.81 -20.18 4.11
C GLY A 34 -30.58 -21.36 5.04
N SER A 35 -29.44 -22.07 4.93
CA SER A 35 -29.06 -23.10 5.90
C SER A 35 -28.95 -22.51 7.29
N LYS A 36 -29.46 -23.24 8.29
CA LYS A 36 -29.50 -22.77 9.68
C LYS A 36 -28.18 -23.02 10.38
N ILE A 37 -27.96 -22.25 11.43
CA ILE A 37 -26.78 -22.38 12.27
C ILE A 37 -27.15 -23.08 13.57
N VAL A 38 -26.40 -24.15 13.88
CA VAL A 38 -26.64 -25.03 15.02
C VAL A 38 -25.35 -25.30 15.79
N MET A 39 -25.47 -25.83 17.00
CA MET A 39 -24.35 -26.33 17.79
C MET A 39 -24.05 -27.79 17.45
N SER A 40 -22.80 -28.20 17.31
CA SER A 40 -22.42 -29.62 17.16
C SER A 40 -21.07 -29.94 17.80
N GLN A 41 -20.73 -31.24 17.91
CA GLN A 41 -19.40 -31.64 18.38
C GLN A 41 -18.31 -31.25 17.39
N LYS A 42 -17.17 -30.77 17.89
CA LYS A 42 -16.02 -30.38 17.06
C LYS A 42 -15.54 -31.58 16.22
N LYS A 43 -15.55 -31.41 14.90
CA LYS A 43 -15.12 -32.42 13.93
C LYS A 43 -13.60 -32.36 13.73
N PRO A 44 -12.90 -33.50 13.66
CA PRO A 44 -11.44 -33.54 13.69
C PRO A 44 -10.77 -33.17 12.36
N GLU A 45 -11.36 -33.55 11.22
CA GLU A 45 -10.68 -33.53 9.92
C GLU A 45 -11.48 -32.86 8.80
N SER A 46 -10.76 -32.40 7.78
CA SER A 46 -11.33 -31.87 6.54
C SER A 46 -11.76 -33.04 5.65
N PRO A 47 -12.86 -32.95 4.87
CA PRO A 47 -13.70 -31.77 4.63
C PRO A 47 -14.81 -31.55 5.67
N GLU A 48 -15.06 -32.51 6.54
CA GLU A 48 -16.19 -32.50 7.47
C GLU A 48 -16.15 -31.32 8.45
N ARG A 49 -14.95 -30.94 8.93
CA ARG A 49 -14.75 -29.80 9.82
C ARG A 49 -14.96 -28.44 9.16
N ASP A 50 -14.95 -28.34 7.84
CA ASP A 50 -15.05 -27.05 7.15
C ASP A 50 -16.43 -26.40 7.33
N SER A 51 -17.45 -27.19 7.66
CA SER A 51 -18.78 -26.68 8.02
C SER A 51 -18.78 -25.93 9.37
N GLN A 52 -17.76 -26.13 10.21
CA GLN A 52 -17.63 -25.54 11.55
C GLN A 52 -16.62 -24.39 11.61
N LEU A 53 -15.90 -24.13 10.52
CA LEU A 53 -14.85 -23.13 10.46
C LEU A 53 -15.38 -21.82 9.88
N PHE A 54 -15.08 -20.72 10.56
CA PHE A 54 -15.45 -19.38 10.14
C PHE A 54 -14.23 -18.48 10.03
N ILE A 55 -14.29 -17.50 9.14
CA ILE A 55 -13.29 -16.43 9.03
C ILE A 55 -13.99 -15.07 9.16
N HIS A 56 -13.37 -14.16 9.91
CA HIS A 56 -13.85 -12.79 10.07
C HIS A 56 -13.13 -11.84 9.11
N GLN A 57 -13.89 -11.13 8.28
CA GLN A 57 -13.37 -10.10 7.36
C GLN A 57 -14.37 -8.94 7.25
N ASN A 58 -13.92 -7.70 7.51
CA ASN A 58 -14.74 -6.50 7.39
C ASN A 58 -16.09 -6.57 8.15
N GLY A 59 -16.11 -7.26 9.29
CA GLY A 59 -17.32 -7.47 10.09
C GLY A 59 -18.15 -8.70 9.71
N PHE A 60 -17.89 -9.34 8.57
CA PHE A 60 -18.58 -10.56 8.16
C PHE A 60 -17.95 -11.81 8.75
N LEU A 61 -18.77 -12.75 9.22
CA LEU A 61 -18.36 -14.11 9.57
C LEU A 61 -18.72 -15.05 8.42
N THR A 62 -17.71 -15.48 7.65
CA THR A 62 -17.88 -16.32 6.45
C THR A 62 -17.55 -17.78 6.77
N ASN A 63 -18.44 -18.70 6.41
CA ASN A 63 -18.23 -20.14 6.62
C ASN A 63 -17.28 -20.74 5.57
N LYS A 64 -16.34 -21.59 5.98
CA LYS A 64 -15.31 -22.18 5.11
C LYS A 64 -15.89 -23.11 4.04
N LEU A 65 -16.82 -24.00 4.41
CA LEU A 65 -17.39 -24.98 3.49
C LEU A 65 -18.22 -24.32 2.38
N THR A 66 -18.99 -23.28 2.72
CA THR A 66 -20.01 -22.72 1.81
C THR A 66 -19.62 -21.39 1.18
N GLY A 67 -18.76 -20.59 1.81
CA GLY A 67 -18.48 -19.21 1.40
C GLY A 67 -19.58 -18.20 1.66
N HIS A 68 -20.66 -18.63 2.32
CA HIS A 68 -21.75 -17.75 2.71
C HIS A 68 -21.47 -17.10 4.07
N VAL A 69 -22.08 -15.94 4.31
CA VAL A 69 -21.90 -15.16 5.53
C VAL A 69 -23.03 -15.44 6.51
N LEU A 70 -22.76 -15.26 7.80
CA LEU A 70 -23.81 -15.27 8.82
C LEU A 70 -24.73 -14.06 8.63
N ASP A 71 -26.04 -14.31 8.75
CA ASP A 71 -27.11 -13.34 8.65
C ASP A 71 -28.14 -13.59 9.76
N ILE A 72 -28.67 -12.51 10.33
CA ILE A 72 -29.69 -12.53 11.40
C ILE A 72 -31.11 -12.51 10.81
N ASP A 73 -31.28 -11.98 9.59
CA ASP A 73 -32.59 -11.71 9.01
C ASP A 73 -32.97 -12.70 7.90
N ARG A 74 -33.70 -13.74 8.29
CA ARG A 74 -34.59 -14.48 7.38
C ARG A 74 -35.93 -14.77 8.04
N ALA A 75 -36.67 -13.73 8.41
CA ALA A 75 -38.03 -13.90 8.94
C ALA A 75 -39.13 -13.73 7.87
N GLY A 76 -39.05 -14.49 6.77
CA GLY A 76 -40.14 -14.55 5.76
C GLY A 76 -41.32 -15.46 6.14
N THR A 77 -41.37 -16.02 7.35
CA THR A 77 -42.42 -16.95 7.75
C THR A 77 -43.29 -16.40 8.87
N PHE A 78 -44.61 -16.57 8.72
CA PHE A 78 -45.68 -16.06 9.59
C PHE A 78 -45.49 -16.39 11.09
N MET A 79 -44.77 -17.48 11.41
CA MET A 79 -44.42 -17.88 12.78
C MET A 79 -43.30 -17.03 13.43
N ALA A 80 -42.33 -16.52 12.66
CA ALA A 80 -41.20 -15.74 13.17
C ALA A 80 -41.60 -14.32 13.61
N ILE A 81 -42.64 -13.77 12.99
CA ILE A 81 -43.22 -12.46 13.36
C ILE A 81 -43.87 -12.51 14.76
N PHE A 82 -44.36 -13.67 15.20
CA PHE A 82 -45.08 -13.81 16.47
C PHE A 82 -44.18 -14.16 17.67
N THR A 83 -42.98 -14.72 17.46
CA THR A 83 -42.05 -15.09 18.54
C THR A 83 -41.00 -14.03 18.85
N GLY A 84 -40.68 -13.14 17.89
CA GLY A 84 -39.64 -12.12 18.05
C GLY A 84 -38.21 -12.66 18.16
N ASP A 85 -38.02 -13.97 17.94
CA ASP A 85 -36.71 -14.63 18.03
C ASP A 85 -35.99 -14.55 16.68
N GLN A 86 -34.86 -13.86 16.63
CA GLN A 86 -34.01 -13.71 15.45
C GLN A 86 -32.92 -14.78 15.43
N HIS A 87 -32.98 -15.70 14.47
CA HIS A 87 -32.04 -16.82 14.34
C HIS A 87 -30.92 -16.51 13.35
N LEU A 88 -29.78 -17.20 13.50
CA LEU A 88 -28.68 -17.11 12.54
C LEU A 88 -28.85 -18.10 11.38
N PHE A 89 -28.56 -17.64 10.17
CA PHE A 89 -28.57 -18.42 8.93
C PHE A 89 -27.36 -18.06 8.06
N LEU A 90 -27.08 -18.89 7.06
CA LEU A 90 -26.17 -18.53 5.97
C LEU A 90 -26.91 -17.70 4.91
N ASP A 91 -26.31 -16.60 4.46
CA ASP A 91 -26.82 -15.85 3.31
C ASP A 91 -25.67 -15.39 2.37
N GLY A 92 -26.06 -14.90 1.19
CA GLY A 92 -25.15 -14.19 0.30
C GLY A 92 -24.70 -12.87 0.94
N MET A 93 -23.46 -12.50 0.67
CA MET A 93 -22.91 -11.23 1.17
C MET A 93 -23.68 -10.04 0.57
N LYS A 94 -24.32 -9.24 1.42
CA LYS A 94 -25.04 -8.01 1.03
C LYS A 94 -24.06 -6.87 0.78
N GLU A 95 -24.43 -5.96 -0.12
CA GLU A 95 -23.71 -4.71 -0.34
C GLU A 95 -23.70 -3.85 0.93
N ALA A 96 -22.66 -3.03 1.11
CA ALA A 96 -22.34 -2.38 2.39
C ALA A 96 -23.48 -1.52 2.99
N GLU A 97 -24.38 -0.98 2.16
CA GLU A 97 -25.52 -0.16 2.60
C GLU A 97 -26.65 -0.98 3.26
N ASN A 98 -26.71 -2.30 3.05
CA ASN A 98 -27.81 -3.17 3.51
C ASN A 98 -27.34 -4.37 4.34
N ALA A 99 -26.09 -4.35 4.83
CA ALA A 99 -25.47 -5.53 5.43
C ALA A 99 -25.33 -5.46 6.96
N ASP A 100 -26.06 -4.54 7.61
CA ASP A 100 -26.05 -4.30 9.06
C ASP A 100 -26.44 -5.54 9.89
N ASP A 101 -27.20 -6.46 9.30
CA ASP A 101 -27.61 -7.75 9.84
C ASP A 101 -26.61 -8.89 9.59
N GLN A 102 -25.53 -8.61 8.87
CA GLN A 102 -24.43 -9.54 8.56
C GLN A 102 -23.10 -9.12 9.21
N ARG A 103 -23.13 -8.11 10.09
CA ARG A 103 -21.93 -7.53 10.72
C ARG A 103 -21.83 -7.89 12.19
N PHE A 104 -20.70 -8.50 12.57
CA PHE A 104 -20.42 -8.96 13.92
C PHE A 104 -19.05 -8.48 14.43
N GLY A 105 -18.98 -8.20 15.72
CA GLY A 105 -17.76 -7.94 16.48
C GLY A 105 -17.57 -8.97 17.60
N TYR A 106 -16.37 -9.04 18.16
CA TYR A 106 -16.06 -9.92 19.29
C TYR A 106 -15.43 -9.13 20.44
N ASP A 107 -16.04 -9.25 21.62
CA ASP A 107 -15.50 -8.76 22.88
C ASP A 107 -14.69 -9.93 23.49
N LYS A 108 -13.38 -9.96 23.22
CA LYS A 108 -12.49 -11.03 23.67
C LYS A 108 -12.32 -11.07 25.19
N GLU A 109 -12.45 -9.92 25.86
CA GLU A 109 -12.29 -9.83 27.31
C GLU A 109 -13.45 -10.51 28.04
N HIS A 110 -14.66 -10.36 27.52
CA HIS A 110 -15.88 -10.88 28.17
C HIS A 110 -16.51 -12.08 27.45
N GLY A 111 -16.13 -12.38 26.22
CA GLY A 111 -16.61 -13.51 25.42
C GLY A 111 -17.89 -13.26 24.63
N PHE A 112 -18.29 -12.01 24.36
CA PHE A 112 -19.51 -11.74 23.59
C PHE A 112 -19.24 -11.58 22.10
N ILE A 113 -19.99 -12.29 21.26
CA ILE A 113 -20.10 -11.97 19.83
C ILE A 113 -21.34 -11.09 19.65
N TYR A 114 -21.16 -9.85 19.21
CA TYR A 114 -22.20 -8.83 19.13
C TYR A 114 -22.41 -8.35 17.71
N THR A 115 -23.58 -7.78 17.40
CA THR A 115 -23.82 -7.16 16.09
C THR A 115 -23.20 -5.77 16.04
N LEU A 116 -22.60 -5.37 14.91
CA LEU A 116 -22.01 -4.03 14.80
C LEU A 116 -23.08 -2.93 14.71
N SER A 117 -24.31 -3.28 14.32
CA SER A 117 -25.47 -2.38 14.28
C SER A 117 -26.01 -2.05 15.67
N ASP A 118 -26.01 -3.02 16.61
CA ASP A 118 -26.32 -2.79 18.02
C ASP A 118 -25.46 -3.71 18.91
N PRO A 119 -24.40 -3.19 19.56
CA PRO A 119 -23.54 -3.97 20.45
C PRO A 119 -24.23 -4.59 21.66
N ASN A 120 -25.49 -4.24 21.95
CA ASN A 120 -26.32 -4.91 22.96
C ASN A 120 -27.03 -6.16 22.44
N ILE A 121 -26.95 -6.48 21.15
CA ILE A 121 -27.48 -7.70 20.57
C ILE A 121 -26.33 -8.68 20.37
N VAL A 122 -26.40 -9.84 21.03
CA VAL A 122 -25.32 -10.83 21.10
C VAL A 122 -25.81 -12.23 20.76
N PHE A 123 -24.89 -13.11 20.38
CA PHE A 123 -25.18 -14.53 20.14
C PHE A 123 -25.67 -15.18 21.43
N ASP A 124 -26.82 -15.85 21.38
CA ASP A 124 -27.50 -16.48 22.52
C ASP A 124 -27.99 -17.89 22.14
N ILE A 125 -27.91 -18.80 23.11
CA ILE A 125 -28.52 -20.13 23.06
C ILE A 125 -29.75 -20.12 23.99
N LYS A 126 -30.98 -20.02 23.44
CA LYS A 126 -32.22 -19.90 24.23
C LYS A 126 -32.96 -21.24 24.36
N GLY A 127 -33.31 -21.60 25.60
CA GLY A 127 -34.36 -22.58 25.97
C GLY A 127 -33.97 -24.07 25.90
N SER A 128 -33.97 -24.74 27.06
CA SER A 128 -33.98 -26.21 27.33
C SER A 128 -33.41 -27.18 26.26
N LYS A 129 -32.37 -26.79 25.53
CA LYS A 129 -31.69 -27.58 24.50
C LYS A 129 -30.20 -27.29 24.58
N ASP A 130 -29.61 -27.61 25.72
CA ASP A 130 -28.16 -27.79 25.89
C ASP A 130 -27.68 -29.06 25.15
N GLU A 131 -28.30 -29.37 24.01
CA GLU A 131 -28.17 -30.60 23.26
C GLU A 131 -27.54 -30.31 21.90
N GLU A 132 -26.88 -31.32 21.36
CA GLU A 132 -26.36 -31.30 20.00
C GLU A 132 -27.49 -30.93 19.00
N ARG A 133 -27.18 -30.03 18.07
CA ARG A 133 -28.10 -29.37 17.11
C ARG A 133 -29.01 -28.27 17.69
N GLY A 134 -28.74 -27.76 18.89
CA GLY A 134 -29.36 -26.52 19.40
C GLY A 134 -29.15 -25.34 18.46
N ARG A 135 -30.18 -24.53 18.20
CA ARG A 135 -30.07 -23.37 17.29
C ARG A 135 -29.39 -22.19 17.95
N VAL A 136 -28.59 -21.47 17.17
CA VAL A 136 -27.99 -20.20 17.59
C VAL A 136 -28.89 -19.04 17.14
N MET A 137 -29.11 -18.09 18.04
CA MET A 137 -29.91 -16.90 17.79
C MET A 137 -29.20 -15.64 18.29
N VAL A 138 -29.78 -14.47 18.06
CA VAL A 138 -29.33 -13.23 18.68
C VAL A 138 -30.34 -12.74 19.72
N TYR A 139 -29.85 -12.19 20.82
CA TYR A 139 -30.68 -11.68 21.90
C TYR A 139 -30.00 -10.52 22.64
N LYS A 140 -30.78 -9.79 23.44
CA LYS A 140 -30.24 -8.71 24.26
C LYS A 140 -29.20 -9.24 25.26
N ARG A 141 -28.05 -8.58 25.32
CA ARG A 141 -26.92 -8.86 26.22
C ARG A 141 -27.41 -8.84 27.66
N LYS A 142 -27.15 -9.93 28.37
CA LYS A 142 -27.40 -10.09 29.81
C LYS A 142 -26.17 -9.64 30.60
N ASP A 143 -26.38 -9.36 31.89
CA ASP A 143 -25.27 -9.17 32.82
C ASP A 143 -24.42 -10.43 32.91
N LEU A 144 -23.10 -10.27 33.12
CA LEU A 144 -22.12 -11.36 33.10
C LEU A 144 -22.49 -12.54 34.02
N SER A 145 -23.14 -12.28 35.15
CA SER A 145 -23.60 -13.31 36.10
C SER A 145 -24.69 -14.23 35.51
N GLU A 146 -25.45 -13.74 34.54
CA GLU A 146 -26.59 -14.43 33.91
C GLU A 146 -26.34 -14.79 32.43
N ALA A 147 -25.22 -14.34 31.86
CA ALA A 147 -24.91 -14.44 30.44
C ALA A 147 -24.27 -15.77 30.01
N LYS A 148 -24.28 -16.84 30.81
CA LYS A 148 -23.56 -18.10 30.50
C LYS A 148 -23.87 -18.68 29.11
N ASN A 149 -25.10 -18.50 28.64
CA ASN A 149 -25.57 -18.95 27.32
C ASN A 149 -25.26 -17.96 26.17
N GLN A 150 -24.55 -16.87 26.46
CA GLN A 150 -24.15 -15.80 25.54
C GLN A 150 -22.62 -15.65 25.45
N LEU A 151 -21.86 -16.47 26.16
CA LEU A 151 -20.40 -16.41 26.19
C LEU A 151 -19.79 -17.43 25.23
N TRP A 152 -18.84 -16.96 24.43
CA TRP A 152 -18.21 -17.68 23.34
C TRP A 152 -16.69 -17.53 23.38
N THR A 153 -16.00 -18.62 23.12
CA THR A 153 -14.55 -18.65 22.91
C THR A 153 -14.27 -18.83 21.42
N VAL A 154 -13.36 -18.03 20.88
CA VAL A 154 -12.90 -18.18 19.50
C VAL A 154 -11.52 -18.81 19.49
N GLU A 155 -11.42 -20.01 18.91
CA GLU A 155 -10.19 -20.82 18.86
C GLU A 155 -9.70 -20.91 17.40
N PRO A 156 -8.50 -20.40 17.06
CA PRO A 156 -7.91 -20.59 15.73
C PRO A 156 -7.84 -22.06 15.34
N SER A 157 -8.12 -22.39 14.08
CA SER A 157 -7.78 -23.72 13.55
C SER A 157 -6.26 -23.84 13.39
N ASP A 158 -5.72 -25.05 13.49
CA ASP A 158 -4.29 -25.31 13.23
C ASP A 158 -3.83 -24.68 11.90
N PRO A 159 -2.60 -24.13 11.83
CA PRO A 159 -2.06 -23.64 10.56
C PRO A 159 -1.98 -24.80 9.54
N PRO A 160 -2.19 -24.55 8.23
CA PRO A 160 -1.89 -25.56 7.22
C PRO A 160 -0.43 -26.01 7.38
N ARG A 161 -0.18 -27.32 7.24
CA ARG A 161 1.17 -27.89 7.29
C ARG A 161 2.07 -27.13 6.32
N GLU A 162 3.25 -26.73 6.79
CA GLU A 162 4.32 -26.30 5.89
C GLU A 162 4.67 -27.47 4.96
N PRO A 163 4.90 -27.23 3.66
CA PRO A 163 5.37 -28.28 2.78
C PRO A 163 6.78 -28.66 3.22
N ASP A 164 6.92 -29.88 3.76
CA ASP A 164 8.22 -30.48 3.98
C ASP A 164 8.98 -30.48 2.64
N SER A 165 10.17 -29.88 2.66
CA SER A 165 11.14 -30.05 1.58
C SER A 165 11.69 -31.47 1.66
N ASP A 166 11.10 -32.38 0.89
CA ASP A 166 11.79 -33.40 0.07
C ASP A 166 10.83 -34.57 -0.24
N ASP A 167 10.62 -34.81 -1.54
CA ASP A 167 10.08 -36.03 -2.15
C ASP A 167 8.85 -36.73 -1.52
N SER A 168 7.63 -36.29 -1.87
CA SER A 168 6.53 -37.21 -2.18
C SER A 168 5.48 -36.61 -3.12
N SER A 169 4.76 -37.51 -3.77
CA SER A 169 4.07 -37.35 -5.04
C SER A 169 2.61 -36.92 -4.91
N ASP A 170 2.33 -35.74 -4.36
CA ASP A 170 0.93 -35.39 -4.10
C ASP A 170 0.40 -34.38 -5.13
N GLU A 171 -0.61 -34.81 -5.88
CA GLU A 171 -1.33 -33.98 -6.87
C GLU A 171 -2.08 -32.82 -6.20
N GLU A 172 -2.28 -32.89 -4.88
CA GLU A 172 -2.99 -31.93 -4.03
C GLU A 172 -2.20 -30.63 -3.87
N ASP A 173 -0.91 -30.67 -3.53
CA ASP A 173 -0.07 -29.46 -3.36
C ASP A 173 0.02 -28.59 -4.62
N VAL A 174 0.15 -29.23 -5.79
CA VAL A 174 0.17 -28.50 -7.07
C VAL A 174 -1.24 -28.03 -7.43
N GLY A 175 -2.27 -28.82 -7.12
CA GLY A 175 -3.68 -28.46 -7.30
C GLY A 175 -4.06 -27.21 -6.49
N ASP A 176 -3.59 -27.13 -5.25
CA ASP A 176 -3.88 -26.05 -4.30
C ASP A 176 -3.17 -24.76 -4.69
N ARG A 177 -1.89 -24.83 -5.10
CA ARG A 177 -1.15 -23.66 -5.61
C ARG A 177 -1.71 -23.14 -6.93
N ILE A 178 -2.16 -24.05 -7.80
CA ILE A 178 -2.82 -23.69 -9.05
C ILE A 178 -4.20 -23.07 -8.78
N SER A 179 -4.95 -23.61 -7.82
CA SER A 179 -6.23 -23.07 -7.37
C SER A 179 -6.07 -21.65 -6.79
N ALA A 180 -5.03 -21.41 -5.99
CA ALA A 180 -4.67 -20.10 -5.46
C ALA A 180 -4.32 -19.07 -6.57
N PHE A 181 -3.76 -19.52 -7.69
CA PHE A 181 -3.32 -18.65 -8.78
C PHE A 181 -4.43 -18.14 -9.69
N PHE A 182 -5.51 -18.91 -9.85
CA PHE A 182 -6.68 -18.53 -10.65
C PHE A 182 -7.61 -17.52 -9.95
N GLY A 183 -7.12 -16.84 -8.90
CA GLY A 183 -7.86 -15.89 -8.09
C GLY A 183 -8.77 -14.98 -8.92
N ASN A 184 -10.09 -15.08 -8.65
CA ASN A 184 -11.25 -14.44 -9.28
C ASN A 184 -12.06 -15.30 -10.28
N PHE A 185 -12.70 -16.34 -9.78
CA PHE A 185 -14.07 -16.65 -10.22
C PHE A 185 -14.99 -16.59 -9.00
N SER A 186 -15.56 -15.40 -8.78
CA SER A 186 -16.44 -14.98 -7.67
C SER A 186 -15.95 -15.28 -6.23
N GLY A 187 -15.20 -14.32 -5.68
CA GLY A 187 -15.20 -13.95 -4.26
C GLY A 187 -14.53 -14.90 -3.27
N TRP A 188 -13.19 -14.90 -3.16
CA TRP A 188 -12.45 -15.42 -1.99
C TRP A 188 -11.10 -14.72 -1.79
N GLY A 189 -10.64 -14.65 -0.54
CA GLY A 189 -9.40 -13.98 -0.12
C GLY A 189 -8.24 -14.90 0.31
N ARG A 190 -7.15 -14.22 0.72
CA ARG A 190 -5.91 -14.63 1.43
C ARG A 190 -4.74 -15.37 0.78
N HIS A 191 -4.80 -15.83 -0.47
CA HIS A 191 -3.57 -16.17 -1.23
C HIS A 191 -3.27 -15.19 -2.38
N LYS A 192 -3.72 -13.94 -2.28
CA LYS A 192 -3.41 -12.91 -3.30
C LYS A 192 -1.91 -12.64 -3.48
N ASN A 193 -1.07 -13.03 -2.50
CA ASN A 193 0.36 -12.78 -2.52
C ASN A 193 1.22 -14.01 -2.87
N GLU A 194 0.64 -15.21 -2.97
CA GLU A 194 1.36 -16.42 -3.38
C GLU A 194 0.99 -16.79 -4.81
N ALA A 195 1.39 -15.94 -5.74
CA ALA A 195 1.28 -16.25 -7.16
C ALA A 195 2.21 -17.42 -7.51
N LEU A 196 1.77 -18.37 -8.36
CA LEU A 196 2.64 -19.40 -8.95
C LEU A 196 3.92 -18.75 -9.48
N ASP A 197 5.06 -19.37 -9.20
CA ASP A 197 6.32 -19.06 -9.86
C ASP A 197 6.41 -19.83 -11.18
N GLU A 198 7.29 -19.37 -12.08
CA GLU A 198 7.48 -19.98 -13.41
C GLU A 198 7.71 -21.49 -13.31
N ARG A 199 8.44 -21.94 -12.29
CA ARG A 199 8.70 -23.36 -12.03
C ARG A 199 7.44 -24.17 -11.74
N ALA A 200 6.44 -23.61 -11.06
CA ALA A 200 5.22 -24.35 -10.74
C ALA A 200 4.30 -24.50 -11.97
N LEU A 201 4.24 -23.48 -12.83
CA LEU A 201 3.54 -23.54 -14.12
C LEU A 201 4.24 -24.48 -15.12
N GLU A 202 5.57 -24.45 -15.14
CA GLU A 202 6.41 -25.38 -15.92
C GLU A 202 6.18 -26.84 -15.48
N ARG A 203 6.18 -27.12 -14.17
CA ARG A 203 5.85 -28.45 -13.63
C ARG A 203 4.43 -28.90 -14.00
N ALA A 204 3.46 -27.98 -14.06
CA ALA A 204 2.11 -28.29 -14.52
C ALA A 204 2.12 -28.75 -15.99
N ALA A 205 2.84 -28.02 -16.85
CA ALA A 205 3.00 -28.38 -18.27
C ALA A 205 3.69 -29.74 -18.44
N GLU A 206 4.78 -30.01 -17.71
CA GLU A 206 5.45 -31.31 -17.73
C GLU A 206 4.55 -32.47 -17.27
N LYS A 207 3.77 -32.25 -16.20
CA LYS A 207 2.83 -33.26 -15.68
C LYS A 207 1.73 -33.55 -16.69
N VAL A 208 1.18 -32.53 -17.36
CA VAL A 208 0.20 -32.71 -18.44
C VAL A 208 0.80 -33.56 -19.57
N GLU A 209 2.01 -33.25 -20.04
CA GLU A 209 2.68 -34.04 -21.08
C GLU A 209 2.94 -35.51 -20.66
N LYS A 210 3.36 -35.74 -19.42
CA LYS A 210 3.53 -37.10 -18.88
C LYS A 210 2.20 -37.85 -18.79
N LYS A 211 1.11 -37.19 -18.38
CA LYS A 211 -0.23 -37.79 -18.24
C LYS A 211 -0.90 -38.03 -19.60
N LYS A 212 -0.70 -37.13 -20.58
CA LYS A 212 -1.11 -37.34 -21.99
C LYS A 212 -0.59 -38.66 -22.53
N LYS A 213 0.72 -38.93 -22.35
CA LYS A 213 1.35 -40.19 -22.79
C LYS A 213 0.77 -41.44 -22.12
N LYS A 214 0.20 -41.30 -20.92
CA LYS A 214 -0.37 -42.39 -20.13
C LYS A 214 -1.90 -42.47 -20.20
N LYS A 215 -2.57 -41.59 -20.96
CA LYS A 215 -4.04 -41.45 -21.01
C LYS A 215 -4.69 -41.41 -19.61
N SER A 216 -4.09 -40.71 -18.66
CA SER A 216 -4.60 -40.64 -17.28
C SER A 216 -5.45 -39.39 -17.04
N LYS A 217 -6.36 -39.48 -16.05
CA LYS A 217 -7.26 -38.37 -15.67
C LYS A 217 -6.44 -37.19 -15.14
N MET A 218 -6.79 -35.99 -15.61
CA MET A 218 -6.17 -34.71 -15.23
C MET A 218 -7.22 -33.80 -14.61
N SER A 219 -6.84 -33.03 -13.59
CA SER A 219 -7.71 -32.00 -13.04
C SER A 219 -7.82 -30.81 -14.00
N TYR A 220 -8.97 -30.14 -13.98
CA TYR A 220 -9.19 -28.92 -14.78
C TYR A 220 -8.17 -27.83 -14.47
N ASN A 221 -7.79 -27.72 -13.19
CA ASN A 221 -6.78 -26.80 -12.71
C ASN A 221 -5.41 -27.08 -13.37
N LEU A 222 -4.98 -28.35 -13.40
CA LEU A 222 -3.70 -28.74 -13.99
C LEU A 222 -3.65 -28.41 -15.49
N MET A 223 -4.75 -28.64 -16.22
CA MET A 223 -4.85 -28.30 -17.64
C MET A 223 -4.82 -26.79 -17.87
N ALA A 224 -5.53 -26.02 -17.05
CA ALA A 224 -5.53 -24.57 -17.10
C ALA A 224 -4.15 -23.95 -16.78
N GLY A 225 -3.40 -24.53 -15.83
CA GLY A 225 -2.04 -24.10 -15.51
C GLY A 225 -1.06 -24.36 -16.65
N ALA A 226 -1.13 -25.55 -17.27
CA ALA A 226 -0.31 -25.89 -18.43
C ALA A 226 -0.61 -25.01 -19.66
N ALA A 227 -1.90 -24.76 -19.94
CA ALA A 227 -2.31 -23.88 -21.03
C ALA A 227 -1.84 -22.43 -20.82
N ALA A 228 -1.91 -21.93 -19.58
CA ALA A 228 -1.43 -20.60 -19.24
C ALA A 228 0.09 -20.44 -19.47
N PHE A 229 0.87 -21.45 -19.08
CA PHE A 229 2.32 -21.46 -19.31
C PHE A 229 2.65 -21.43 -20.81
N ALA A 230 2.02 -22.31 -21.58
CA ALA A 230 2.22 -22.39 -23.02
C ALA A 230 1.83 -21.10 -23.75
N ALA A 231 0.73 -20.46 -23.33
CA ALA A 231 0.26 -19.21 -23.92
C ALA A 231 1.27 -18.05 -23.75
N VAL A 232 1.84 -17.89 -22.56
CA VAL A 232 2.83 -16.83 -22.32
C VAL A 232 4.14 -17.13 -23.06
N LYS A 233 4.59 -18.40 -23.11
CA LYS A 233 5.79 -18.80 -23.88
C LYS A 233 5.62 -18.60 -25.40
N ALA A 234 4.43 -18.90 -25.93
CA ALA A 234 4.12 -18.66 -27.34
C ALA A 234 4.11 -17.16 -27.69
N TRP A 235 3.65 -16.31 -26.76
CA TRP A 235 3.74 -14.87 -26.89
C TRP A 235 5.19 -14.37 -26.87
N GLU A 236 6.03 -14.86 -25.95
CA GLU A 236 7.46 -14.50 -25.86
C GLU A 236 8.20 -14.79 -27.17
N HIS A 237 8.02 -15.99 -27.72
CA HIS A 237 8.64 -16.39 -28.99
C HIS A 237 8.22 -15.46 -30.14
N ARG A 238 6.94 -15.07 -30.20
CA ARG A 238 6.44 -14.14 -31.23
C ARG A 238 7.02 -12.73 -31.08
N GLN A 239 7.31 -12.28 -29.87
CA GLN A 239 7.98 -11.00 -29.64
C GLN A 239 9.44 -11.03 -30.11
N GLU A 240 10.15 -12.12 -29.86
CA GLU A 240 11.53 -12.32 -30.32
C GLU A 240 11.62 -12.36 -31.86
N GLU A 241 10.63 -12.94 -32.54
CA GLU A 241 10.60 -13.05 -34.01
C GLU A 241 10.21 -11.75 -34.73
N ASN A 242 9.27 -10.97 -34.18
CA ASN A 242 8.70 -9.80 -34.86
C ASN A 242 9.35 -8.47 -34.48
N GLY A 243 10.12 -8.40 -33.38
CA GLY A 243 10.90 -7.20 -33.01
C GLY A 243 10.10 -5.93 -32.68
N GLU A 244 8.78 -6.01 -32.56
CA GLU A 244 7.89 -4.89 -32.25
C GLU A 244 7.42 -4.95 -30.78
N GLU A 245 7.72 -3.90 -30.00
CA GLU A 245 7.15 -3.69 -28.67
C GLU A 245 5.64 -3.40 -28.78
N MET A 246 4.82 -4.34 -28.31
CA MET A 246 3.37 -4.16 -28.25
C MET A 246 2.93 -3.47 -26.94
N GLU A 247 1.91 -2.63 -27.04
CA GLU A 247 1.22 -2.03 -25.89
C GLU A 247 0.70 -3.11 -24.90
N HIS A 248 0.89 -2.88 -23.60
CA HIS A 248 0.57 -3.84 -22.52
C HIS A 248 -0.89 -4.34 -22.54
N SER A 249 -1.84 -3.48 -22.93
CA SER A 249 -3.26 -3.84 -23.06
C SER A 249 -3.51 -4.83 -24.21
N THR A 250 -2.72 -4.73 -25.29
CA THR A 250 -2.79 -5.58 -26.48
C THR A 250 -2.14 -6.94 -26.21
N ALA A 251 -1.04 -6.95 -25.46
CA ALA A 251 -0.38 -8.19 -25.04
C ALA A 251 -1.29 -9.09 -24.19
N LYS A 252 -2.04 -8.53 -23.23
CA LYS A 252 -2.99 -9.29 -22.40
C LYS A 252 -4.10 -9.96 -23.24
N LYS A 253 -4.64 -9.25 -24.23
CA LYS A 253 -5.67 -9.80 -25.13
C LYS A 253 -5.09 -10.93 -25.98
N ALA A 254 -3.88 -10.78 -26.51
CA ALA A 254 -3.22 -11.82 -27.29
C ALA A 254 -2.98 -13.09 -26.44
N ILE A 255 -2.47 -12.93 -25.22
CA ILE A 255 -2.21 -14.02 -24.27
C ILE A 255 -3.50 -14.76 -23.89
N ALA A 256 -4.60 -14.03 -23.66
CA ALA A 256 -5.91 -14.63 -23.40
C ALA A 256 -6.38 -15.52 -24.56
N VAL A 257 -6.21 -15.04 -25.80
CA VAL A 257 -6.56 -15.80 -27.01
C VAL A 257 -5.71 -17.07 -27.13
N PHE A 258 -4.40 -16.99 -26.87
CA PHE A 258 -3.52 -18.15 -26.86
C PHE A 258 -3.90 -19.16 -25.78
N ALA A 259 -4.23 -18.71 -24.57
CA ALA A 259 -4.62 -19.58 -23.46
C ALA A 259 -5.92 -20.35 -23.78
N ALA A 260 -6.90 -19.69 -24.37
CA ALA A 260 -8.14 -20.34 -24.83
C ALA A 260 -7.89 -21.35 -25.95
N ALA A 261 -7.03 -21.02 -26.91
CA ALA A 261 -6.65 -21.92 -28.00
C ALA A 261 -5.93 -23.18 -27.49
N GLU A 262 -5.02 -23.03 -26.53
CA GLU A 262 -4.31 -24.18 -25.96
C GLU A 262 -5.23 -25.08 -25.15
N ILE A 263 -6.21 -24.54 -24.42
CA ILE A 263 -7.26 -25.34 -23.77
C ILE A 263 -8.08 -26.12 -24.79
N ALA A 264 -8.51 -25.48 -25.88
CA ALA A 264 -9.27 -26.16 -26.92
C ALA A 264 -8.48 -27.33 -27.54
N LYS A 265 -7.18 -27.13 -27.78
CA LYS A 265 -6.26 -28.16 -28.26
C LYS A 265 -6.11 -29.32 -27.25
N LEU A 266 -5.91 -29.02 -25.97
CA LEU A 266 -5.82 -30.03 -24.90
C LEU A 266 -7.10 -30.87 -24.79
N ILE A 267 -8.27 -30.26 -24.96
CA ILE A 267 -9.57 -30.94 -24.94
C ILE A 267 -9.72 -31.83 -26.18
N GLN A 268 -9.33 -31.35 -27.37
CA GLN A 268 -9.43 -32.11 -28.62
C GLN A 268 -8.49 -33.32 -28.64
N GLU A 269 -7.24 -33.16 -28.16
CA GLU A 269 -6.25 -34.23 -28.04
C GLU A 269 -6.65 -35.32 -27.04
N ARG A 270 -7.51 -35.00 -26.05
CA ARG A 270 -7.98 -35.95 -25.03
C ARG A 270 -8.89 -37.03 -25.61
N GLY A 271 -9.66 -36.74 -26.66
CA GLY A 271 -10.52 -37.72 -27.33
C GLY A 271 -11.51 -38.43 -26.39
N GLY A 272 -12.65 -37.79 -26.10
CA GLY A 272 -13.92 -38.48 -25.79
C GLY A 272 -13.94 -39.57 -24.71
N ASP A 273 -13.49 -39.28 -23.48
CA ASP A 273 -13.74 -40.19 -22.33
C ASP A 273 -15.01 -39.83 -21.54
N ASP A 274 -15.73 -38.78 -21.95
CA ASP A 274 -16.95 -38.30 -21.29
C ASP A 274 -18.16 -38.52 -22.23
N GLU A 275 -18.28 -39.68 -22.89
CA GLU A 275 -19.40 -39.98 -23.83
C GLU A 275 -20.79 -39.90 -23.15
N ASP A 276 -20.85 -40.09 -21.83
CA ASP A 276 -22.10 -40.09 -21.04
C ASP A 276 -22.50 -38.72 -20.45
N GLU A 277 -21.73 -37.65 -20.67
CA GLU A 277 -22.06 -36.31 -20.16
C GLU A 277 -22.86 -35.45 -21.16
N GLU A 278 -23.97 -34.87 -20.69
CA GLU A 278 -24.82 -33.90 -21.41
C GLU A 278 -23.98 -32.76 -22.04
N GLU A 279 -24.26 -32.41 -23.30
CA GLU A 279 -23.51 -31.38 -24.05
C GLU A 279 -23.43 -30.03 -23.31
N GLU A 280 -24.50 -29.64 -22.61
CA GLU A 280 -24.55 -28.39 -21.84
C GLU A 280 -23.54 -28.37 -20.67
N LYS A 281 -23.28 -29.52 -20.04
CA LYS A 281 -22.28 -29.65 -18.96
C LYS A 281 -20.86 -29.61 -19.51
N LYS A 282 -20.62 -30.19 -20.68
CA LYS A 282 -19.32 -30.13 -21.38
C LYS A 282 -18.96 -28.69 -21.74
N GLU A 283 -19.92 -27.94 -22.25
CA GLU A 283 -19.72 -26.54 -22.63
C GLU A 283 -19.45 -25.63 -21.42
N LYS A 284 -20.20 -25.81 -20.31
CA LYS A 284 -19.95 -25.08 -19.06
C LYS A 284 -18.56 -25.37 -18.47
N LYS A 285 -18.11 -26.64 -18.50
CA LYS A 285 -16.77 -27.03 -18.04
C LYS A 285 -15.67 -26.47 -18.92
N LYS A 286 -15.86 -26.48 -20.25
CA LYS A 286 -14.96 -25.85 -21.21
C LYS A 286 -14.81 -24.35 -20.96
N GLY A 287 -15.92 -23.63 -20.81
CA GLY A 287 -15.91 -22.19 -20.52
C GLY A 287 -15.26 -21.85 -19.18
N LEU A 288 -15.37 -22.73 -18.17
CA LEU A 288 -14.69 -22.56 -16.88
C LEU A 288 -13.17 -22.71 -17.03
N MET A 289 -12.70 -23.75 -17.75
CA MET A 289 -11.28 -23.98 -18.01
C MET A 289 -10.63 -22.84 -18.80
N GLU A 290 -11.31 -22.32 -19.83
CA GLU A 290 -10.81 -21.20 -20.63
C GLU A 290 -10.63 -19.94 -19.78
N LYS A 291 -11.59 -19.65 -18.90
CA LYS A 291 -11.51 -18.51 -17.96
C LYS A 291 -10.35 -18.67 -16.97
N MET A 292 -10.17 -19.87 -16.41
CA MET A 292 -9.05 -20.18 -15.52
C MET A 292 -7.72 -20.00 -16.25
N ALA A 293 -7.53 -20.64 -17.41
CA ALA A 293 -6.30 -20.54 -18.19
C ALA A 293 -5.97 -19.09 -18.57
N THR A 294 -6.98 -18.32 -18.97
CA THR A 294 -6.83 -16.90 -19.30
C THR A 294 -6.38 -16.07 -18.10
N ALA A 295 -7.05 -16.23 -16.95
CA ALA A 295 -6.70 -15.51 -15.73
C ALA A 295 -5.28 -15.83 -15.26
N ALA A 296 -4.89 -17.11 -15.29
CA ALA A 296 -3.53 -17.52 -14.97
C ALA A 296 -2.49 -16.96 -15.94
N ALA A 297 -2.76 -16.99 -17.24
CA ALA A 297 -1.82 -16.48 -18.23
C ALA A 297 -1.59 -14.98 -18.05
N ILE A 298 -2.65 -14.22 -17.79
CA ILE A 298 -2.57 -12.78 -17.49
C ILE A 298 -1.81 -12.54 -16.18
N ASN A 299 -2.12 -13.26 -15.10
CA ASN A 299 -1.42 -13.11 -13.81
C ASN A 299 0.07 -13.47 -13.93
N TYR A 300 0.42 -14.51 -14.69
CA TYR A 300 1.80 -14.91 -14.93
C TYR A 300 2.56 -13.83 -15.71
N PHE A 301 1.94 -13.34 -16.79
CA PHE A 301 2.45 -12.23 -17.59
C PHE A 301 2.64 -10.96 -16.77
N GLU A 302 1.64 -10.56 -16.00
CA GLU A 302 1.70 -9.40 -15.11
C GLU A 302 2.80 -9.55 -14.08
N LYS A 303 2.92 -10.71 -13.40
CA LYS A 303 3.98 -10.95 -12.41
C LYS A 303 5.38 -10.93 -13.02
N LYS A 304 5.56 -11.49 -14.22
CA LYS A 304 6.85 -11.50 -14.92
C LYS A 304 7.23 -10.09 -15.37
N ASN A 305 6.25 -9.27 -15.71
CA ASN A 305 6.42 -7.87 -16.10
C ASN A 305 6.29 -6.87 -14.93
N ALA A 306 5.97 -7.32 -13.72
CA ALA A 306 5.75 -6.51 -12.51
C ALA A 306 7.02 -5.85 -11.95
N SER A 307 8.14 -5.88 -12.69
CA SER A 307 9.23 -4.93 -12.46
C SER A 307 8.88 -3.50 -12.94
N SER A 308 7.74 -3.34 -13.62
CA SER A 308 7.20 -2.07 -14.09
C SER A 308 5.66 -2.13 -14.06
N ASP A 309 5.02 -1.28 -13.24
CA ASP A 309 3.55 -1.16 -13.02
C ASP A 309 2.95 -2.30 -12.17
N SER A 310 2.13 -2.11 -11.14
CA SER A 310 1.30 -0.99 -10.71
C SER A 310 0.95 -1.17 -9.22
N ALA A 311 1.36 -0.23 -8.34
CA ALA A 311 0.76 -0.04 -7.02
C ALA A 311 0.97 1.42 -6.61
N PHE A 312 -0.14 2.17 -6.49
CA PHE A 312 -0.19 3.55 -5.99
C PHE A 312 0.33 3.60 -4.55
N HIS A 313 1.62 3.84 -4.38
CA HIS A 313 2.22 4.09 -3.08
C HIS A 313 2.45 5.60 -2.91
N TYR A 314 1.45 6.28 -2.36
CA TYR A 314 1.54 7.67 -1.86
C TYR A 314 2.47 7.79 -0.63
N LYS A 315 3.02 6.66 -0.19
CA LYS A 315 3.88 6.49 0.97
C LYS A 315 5.02 5.55 0.59
N LEU A 316 6.21 6.11 0.37
CA LEU A 316 7.43 5.30 0.26
C LEU A 316 7.99 5.07 1.64
N ARG A 317 7.86 3.83 2.11
CA ARG A 317 8.42 3.39 3.38
C ARG A 317 9.84 2.87 3.20
N GLY A 318 10.75 3.31 4.06
CA GLY A 318 12.04 2.64 4.28
C GLY A 318 13.13 2.99 3.27
N LYS A 319 13.34 4.29 3.01
CA LYS A 319 14.51 4.72 2.23
C LYS A 319 15.72 4.90 3.13
N VAL A 320 16.70 4.00 2.98
CA VAL A 320 18.02 4.17 3.60
C VAL A 320 18.77 5.22 2.81
N THR A 321 18.98 6.38 3.44
CA THR A 321 19.74 7.47 2.84
C THR A 321 21.07 7.60 3.53
N LYS A 322 22.14 7.73 2.73
CA LYS A 322 23.51 7.74 3.24
C LYS A 322 24.31 8.91 2.68
N GLY A 323 24.84 9.75 3.56
CA GLY A 323 25.84 10.73 3.17
C GLY A 323 27.06 10.06 2.56
N GLY A 324 27.71 10.71 1.60
CA GLY A 324 28.96 10.23 1.04
C GLY A 324 30.01 10.06 2.14
N ASN A 325 30.83 9.01 2.07
CA ASN A 325 31.96 8.87 2.99
C ASN A 325 33.03 9.93 2.66
N GLY A 326 33.80 10.36 3.66
CA GLY A 326 34.99 11.14 3.42
C GLY A 326 36.07 10.36 2.66
N GLY A 327 36.89 11.07 1.91
CA GLY A 327 38.12 10.54 1.35
C GLY A 327 39.19 10.35 2.42
N ASP A 328 40.14 9.45 2.19
CA ASP A 328 41.20 9.19 3.17
C ASP A 328 42.32 10.22 3.07
N GLY A 329 42.98 10.48 4.19
CA GLY A 329 44.25 11.19 4.21
C GLY A 329 45.36 10.36 3.57
N CYS A 330 46.31 11.03 2.94
CA CYS A 330 47.46 10.38 2.33
C CYS A 330 48.66 10.38 3.30
N VAL A 331 49.41 9.29 3.30
CA VAL A 331 50.77 9.28 3.84
C VAL A 331 51.74 9.42 2.67
N SER A 332 52.42 10.55 2.58
CA SER A 332 53.42 10.79 1.53
C SER A 332 54.57 11.63 2.07
N PHE A 333 55.72 11.52 1.40
CA PHE A 333 56.92 12.28 1.72
C PHE A 333 57.48 12.88 0.44
N HIS A 334 57.95 14.12 0.53
CA HIS A 334 58.62 14.79 -0.57
C HIS A 334 59.88 14.02 -0.96
N ARG A 335 60.10 13.87 -2.26
CA ARG A 335 61.26 13.14 -2.80
C ARG A 335 61.97 14.03 -3.79
N GLU A 336 63.23 14.33 -3.48
CA GLU A 336 64.15 15.01 -4.38
C GLU A 336 65.44 14.20 -4.47
N LYS A 337 66.11 14.26 -5.63
CA LYS A 337 67.26 13.42 -5.97
C LYS A 337 68.41 13.48 -4.94
N PHE A 338 68.54 14.58 -4.21
CA PHE A 338 69.60 14.83 -3.22
C PHE A 338 69.09 14.93 -1.78
N LEU A 339 67.79 14.69 -1.54
CA LEU A 339 67.18 14.76 -0.22
C LEU A 339 66.77 13.36 0.24
N ALA A 340 67.59 12.74 1.08
CA ALA A 340 67.41 11.34 1.51
C ALA A 340 66.08 11.09 2.26
N LYS A 341 65.58 12.10 3.00
CA LYS A 341 64.28 12.07 3.69
C LYS A 341 63.62 13.45 3.58
N GLY A 342 62.66 13.59 2.66
CA GLY A 342 61.91 14.83 2.56
C GLY A 342 60.80 14.96 3.60
N PRO A 343 60.27 16.19 3.80
CA PRO A 343 59.17 16.44 4.71
C PRO A 343 57.91 15.67 4.31
N PRO A 344 57.00 15.36 5.25
CA PRO A 344 55.71 14.78 4.92
C PRO A 344 54.93 15.75 4.03
N ASN A 345 54.32 15.21 2.97
CA ASN A 345 53.58 15.98 1.98
C ASN A 345 52.30 15.25 1.51
N GLY A 346 51.72 14.41 2.35
CA GLY A 346 50.41 13.80 2.07
C GLY A 346 49.26 14.78 2.26
N GLY A 347 48.39 14.92 1.27
CA GLY A 347 47.20 15.74 1.40
C GLY A 347 46.09 15.10 2.27
N ASN A 348 45.19 15.94 2.78
CA ASN A 348 43.93 15.53 3.39
C ASN A 348 42.96 14.98 2.34
N GLY A 349 42.08 14.08 2.76
CA GLY A 349 40.93 13.65 1.96
C GLY A 349 39.84 14.71 1.91
N GLY A 350 39.03 14.67 0.86
CA GLY A 350 37.86 15.54 0.70
C GLY A 350 36.66 15.04 1.51
N ARG A 351 35.75 15.96 1.85
CA ARG A 351 34.47 15.62 2.48
C ARG A 351 33.59 14.83 1.50
N GLY A 352 32.79 13.89 2.00
CA GLY A 352 31.75 13.25 1.19
C GLY A 352 30.58 14.19 0.91
N GLY A 353 29.83 13.91 -0.16
CA GLY A 353 28.66 14.71 -0.54
C GLY A 353 27.48 14.48 0.40
N ASN A 354 26.66 15.51 0.59
CA ASN A 354 25.40 15.42 1.32
C ASN A 354 24.32 14.73 0.47
N VAL A 355 23.22 14.37 1.12
CA VAL A 355 21.98 14.04 0.43
C VAL A 355 20.93 15.08 0.81
N VAL A 356 20.34 15.68 -0.21
CA VAL A 356 19.38 16.78 -0.11
C VAL A 356 18.09 16.34 -0.79
N ILE A 357 16.96 16.62 -0.18
CA ILE A 357 15.66 16.52 -0.85
C ILE A 357 15.26 17.91 -1.32
N ARG A 358 14.80 18.02 -2.57
CA ARG A 358 14.30 19.27 -3.17
C ARG A 358 12.88 19.06 -3.68
N ALA A 359 11.96 19.96 -3.34
CA ALA A 359 10.63 19.99 -3.95
C ALA A 359 10.72 20.55 -5.38
N CYS A 360 10.19 19.86 -6.38
CA CYS A 360 10.13 20.32 -7.77
C CYS A 360 8.69 20.25 -8.27
N ALA A 361 8.24 21.31 -8.96
CA ALA A 361 6.88 21.39 -9.50
C ALA A 361 6.64 20.40 -10.66
N ASP A 362 7.68 20.10 -11.42
CA ASP A 362 7.62 19.13 -12.54
C ASP A 362 7.46 17.68 -12.06
N GLU A 363 7.79 17.40 -10.80
CA GLU A 363 7.66 16.07 -10.21
C GLU A 363 6.24 15.88 -9.69
N THR A 364 5.53 14.89 -10.23
CA THR A 364 4.13 14.60 -9.86
C THR A 364 3.99 13.33 -9.02
N THR A 365 5.05 12.52 -8.95
CA THR A 365 5.04 11.25 -8.22
C THR A 365 6.34 11.03 -7.47
N LEU A 366 6.34 10.09 -6.52
CA LEU A 366 7.57 9.65 -5.86
C LEU A 366 8.14 8.35 -6.47
N ARG A 367 7.77 7.96 -7.70
CA ARG A 367 8.08 6.62 -8.23
C ARG A 367 9.52 6.45 -8.73
N HIS A 368 10.11 7.48 -9.32
CA HIS A 368 11.48 7.50 -9.89
C HIS A 368 12.58 7.32 -8.83
N LEU A 369 12.15 7.29 -7.59
CA LEU A 369 12.91 7.52 -6.39
C LEU A 369 13.41 6.14 -5.91
N GLY A 370 14.68 5.82 -6.16
CA GLY A 370 15.31 4.53 -5.78
C GLY A 370 15.29 4.22 -4.27
N ARG A 371 15.46 2.93 -3.89
CA ARG A 371 15.42 2.45 -2.49
C ARG A 371 16.59 2.93 -1.62
N VAL A 372 17.75 3.18 -2.23
CA VAL A 372 18.96 3.68 -1.55
C VAL A 372 19.44 4.93 -2.27
N CYS A 373 19.56 6.03 -1.53
CA CYS A 373 20.10 7.30 -2.02
C CYS A 373 21.43 7.54 -1.30
N SER A 374 22.53 7.66 -2.05
CA SER A 374 23.85 7.87 -1.46
C SER A 374 24.61 9.03 -2.08
N GLY A 375 25.11 9.96 -1.25
CA GLY A 375 26.04 11.00 -1.69
C GLY A 375 27.35 10.41 -2.19
N LYS A 376 28.07 11.11 -3.08
CA LYS A 376 29.35 10.61 -3.60
C LYS A 376 30.43 10.67 -2.52
N ARG A 377 31.32 9.68 -2.51
CA ARG A 377 32.50 9.67 -1.64
C ARG A 377 33.45 10.82 -2.00
N GLY A 378 34.03 11.47 -0.98
CA GLY A 378 35.12 12.43 -1.17
C GLY A 378 36.39 11.76 -1.70
N GLN A 379 37.19 12.50 -2.48
CA GLN A 379 38.43 11.95 -3.02
C GLN A 379 39.48 11.82 -1.91
N SER A 380 40.28 10.76 -1.93
CA SER A 380 41.42 10.65 -1.02
C SER A 380 42.48 11.71 -1.35
N GLY A 381 43.22 12.16 -0.34
CA GLY A 381 44.37 13.03 -0.54
C GLY A 381 45.47 12.32 -1.33
N LEU A 382 46.38 13.11 -1.89
CA LEU A 382 47.50 12.63 -2.70
C LEU A 382 48.83 13.21 -2.20
N GLY A 383 49.93 12.61 -2.62
CA GLY A 383 51.27 13.16 -2.40
C GLY A 383 51.48 14.49 -3.13
N GLY A 384 52.44 15.28 -2.65
CA GLY A 384 52.73 16.63 -3.17
C GLY A 384 51.84 17.71 -2.56
N GLY A 385 51.27 17.48 -1.37
CA GLY A 385 50.41 18.41 -0.65
C GLY A 385 49.00 18.53 -1.24
N ARG A 386 48.60 17.63 -2.15
CA ARG A 386 47.35 17.74 -2.90
C ARG A 386 46.19 17.17 -2.11
N HIS A 387 45.26 18.02 -1.70
CA HIS A 387 44.04 17.63 -1.00
C HIS A 387 43.01 17.03 -1.96
N GLY A 388 42.21 16.08 -1.47
CA GLY A 388 41.13 15.47 -2.23
C GLY A 388 39.93 16.41 -2.36
N THR A 389 39.24 16.35 -3.50
CA THR A 389 38.04 17.14 -3.75
C THR A 389 36.83 16.62 -2.96
N MET A 390 35.88 17.52 -2.70
CA MET A 390 34.59 17.15 -2.10
C MET A 390 33.82 16.21 -3.03
N GLY A 391 33.15 15.22 -2.45
CA GLY A 391 32.19 14.39 -3.18
C GLY A 391 30.95 15.21 -3.57
N ALA A 392 30.41 14.99 -4.76
CA ALA A 392 29.20 15.69 -5.18
C ALA A 392 27.99 15.30 -4.31
N ASP A 393 27.20 16.30 -3.97
CA ASP A 393 25.93 16.13 -3.27
C ASP A 393 24.92 15.41 -4.19
N LEU A 394 24.05 14.61 -3.58
CA LEU A 394 22.92 13.99 -4.24
C LEU A 394 21.67 14.82 -3.94
N VAL A 395 21.11 15.45 -4.97
CA VAL A 395 19.80 16.11 -4.89
C VAL A 395 18.74 15.12 -5.33
N VAL A 396 17.76 14.90 -4.46
CA VAL A 396 16.64 13.99 -4.64
C VAL A 396 15.39 14.84 -4.85
N ASN A 397 14.95 14.93 -6.11
CA ASN A 397 13.76 15.71 -6.45
C ASN A 397 12.49 14.96 -6.02
N VAL A 398 11.56 15.68 -5.41
CA VAL A 398 10.26 15.19 -4.97
C VAL A 398 9.15 16.17 -5.35
N PRO A 399 7.89 15.72 -5.50
CA PRO A 399 6.78 16.64 -5.74
C PRO A 399 6.61 17.68 -4.63
N VAL A 400 6.14 18.86 -4.99
CA VAL A 400 5.65 19.87 -4.04
C VAL A 400 4.50 19.27 -3.22
N GLY A 401 4.51 19.51 -1.91
CA GLY A 401 3.62 18.90 -0.92
C GLY A 401 4.14 17.59 -0.32
N THR A 402 5.41 17.23 -0.53
CA THR A 402 6.00 16.03 0.09
C THR A 402 6.38 16.27 1.54
N VAL A 403 5.94 15.37 2.41
CA VAL A 403 6.33 15.27 3.82
C VAL A 403 7.51 14.33 3.94
N VAL A 404 8.55 14.79 4.62
CA VAL A 404 9.74 14.03 4.95
C VAL A 404 9.71 13.70 6.44
N ARG A 405 9.62 12.42 6.80
CA ARG A 405 9.70 11.96 8.18
C ARG A 405 10.87 11.01 8.39
N GLU A 406 11.74 11.33 9.35
CA GLU A 406 12.78 10.41 9.81
C GLU A 406 12.16 9.29 10.65
N ARG A 407 12.48 8.03 10.31
CA ARG A 407 12.13 6.88 11.15
C ARG A 407 13.28 6.59 12.09
N ALA A 408 12.98 6.48 13.38
CA ALA A 408 13.92 5.93 14.33
C ALA A 408 14.24 4.49 13.90
N ILE A 409 15.52 4.24 13.57
CA ILE A 409 16.02 2.90 13.31
C ILE A 409 15.90 2.14 14.64
N GLN A 410 14.91 1.26 14.76
CA GLN A 410 14.92 0.26 15.83
C GLN A 410 15.97 -0.78 15.44
N PRO A 411 17.02 -1.01 16.25
CA PRO A 411 17.93 -2.11 15.98
C PRO A 411 17.11 -3.41 15.94
N LYS A 412 17.36 -4.26 14.94
CA LYS A 412 16.75 -5.58 14.89
C LYS A 412 17.32 -6.41 16.03
N GLU A 413 16.48 -7.13 16.77
CA GLU A 413 16.91 -8.01 17.89
C GLU A 413 17.95 -9.06 17.46
N GLN A 414 17.97 -9.46 16.18
CA GLN A 414 19.01 -10.36 15.63
C GLN A 414 20.39 -9.70 15.44
N ASP A 415 20.45 -8.37 15.42
CA ASP A 415 21.69 -7.60 15.37
C ASP A 415 22.16 -7.19 16.78
N GLU A 416 21.34 -7.30 17.84
CA GLU A 416 21.76 -6.90 19.19
C GLU A 416 22.88 -7.78 19.75
N ASP A 417 22.86 -9.08 19.47
CA ASP A 417 23.94 -9.99 19.90
C ASP A 417 25.25 -9.82 19.12
N GLN A 418 25.22 -9.22 17.92
CA GLN A 418 26.41 -8.89 17.12
C GLN A 418 26.86 -7.43 17.29
N PHE A 419 25.96 -6.53 17.69
CA PHE A 419 26.25 -5.11 17.91
C PHE A 419 26.81 -4.85 19.32
N TYR A 420 26.44 -5.67 20.31
CA TYR A 420 27.02 -5.64 21.65
C TYR A 420 28.21 -6.59 21.85
N ASN A 421 28.49 -7.50 20.91
CA ASN A 421 29.69 -8.35 20.95
C ASN A 421 30.67 -8.02 19.83
N LYS A 422 31.80 -7.42 20.24
CA LYS A 422 33.00 -7.01 19.49
C LYS A 422 32.90 -5.67 18.77
N GLU A 423 33.35 -4.64 19.46
CA GLU A 423 34.72 -4.13 19.28
C GLU A 423 35.07 -3.36 20.56
N SER A 424 36.23 -3.63 21.15
CA SER A 424 36.74 -2.72 22.19
C SER A 424 36.84 -1.30 21.59
N GLU A 425 36.66 -0.21 22.37
CA GLU A 425 36.82 1.16 21.85
C GLU A 425 38.16 1.34 21.09
N ASP A 426 39.16 0.50 21.40
CA ASP A 426 40.47 0.42 20.76
C ASP A 426 40.47 -0.24 19.36
N GLU A 427 39.61 -1.23 19.06
CA GLU A 427 39.54 -1.89 17.75
C GLU A 427 38.92 -1.00 16.66
N VAL A 428 37.82 -0.28 16.98
CA VAL A 428 37.20 0.74 16.10
C VAL A 428 38.21 1.85 15.74
N LEU A 429 39.13 2.15 16.66
CA LEU A 429 40.15 3.17 16.49
C LEU A 429 41.32 2.70 15.60
N GLU A 430 41.65 1.41 15.55
CA GLU A 430 42.68 0.86 14.65
C GLU A 430 42.25 0.89 13.18
N GLU A 431 40.97 0.65 12.87
CA GLU A 431 40.43 0.71 11.50
C GLU A 431 40.46 2.11 10.87
N ARG A 432 40.70 3.15 11.67
CA ARG A 432 40.69 4.57 11.27
C ARG A 432 42.00 5.06 10.64
N TRP A 433 43.05 4.25 10.60
CA TRP A 433 44.36 4.73 10.17
C TRP A 433 44.80 4.18 8.80
N VAL A 434 45.63 4.96 8.12
CA VAL A 434 46.36 4.61 6.89
C VAL A 434 47.84 4.67 7.23
N PHE A 435 48.60 3.60 6.94
CA PHE A 435 50.03 3.48 7.24
C PHE A 435 50.86 3.28 5.97
N PHE A 436 52.12 3.71 5.99
CA PHE A 436 53.08 3.63 4.86
C PHE A 436 54.24 2.68 5.16
N PRO A 437 54.69 1.84 4.18
CA PRO A 437 54.20 0.48 3.94
C PRO A 437 54.50 -0.52 5.08
N ARG A 438 53.83 -1.68 4.98
CA ARG A 438 53.78 -2.84 5.89
C ARG A 438 55.15 -3.30 6.41
N GLU A 439 55.52 -2.86 7.61
CA GLU A 439 56.48 -3.58 8.44
C GLU A 439 55.98 -3.48 9.88
N ASP A 440 55.93 -4.63 10.53
CA ASP A 440 55.16 -4.92 11.74
C ASP A 440 55.78 -4.30 13.01
N GLN A 441 56.68 -3.32 12.84
CA GLN A 441 57.64 -2.85 13.85
C GLN A 441 57.23 -1.57 14.57
N GLN A 442 55.94 -1.39 14.87
CA GLN A 442 55.51 -0.39 15.86
C GLN A 442 54.61 -0.96 16.96
N ARG A 443 54.35 -2.27 16.96
CA ARG A 443 53.60 -2.92 18.05
C ARG A 443 54.46 -3.15 19.31
N ASP A 444 55.78 -3.32 19.16
CA ASP A 444 56.73 -3.43 20.29
C ASP A 444 57.80 -2.32 20.25
N LEU A 445 57.57 -1.23 20.99
CA LEU A 445 58.59 -0.24 21.32
C LEU A 445 59.19 -0.61 22.69
N PRO A 446 60.54 -0.59 22.86
CA PRO A 446 61.15 -0.75 24.19
C PRO A 446 60.62 0.30 25.19
N GLU A 447 60.51 -0.09 26.46
CA GLU A 447 60.11 0.81 27.55
C GLU A 447 60.90 2.13 27.51
N GLY A 448 60.20 3.26 27.54
CA GLY A 448 60.80 4.60 27.60
C GLY A 448 60.82 5.40 26.28
N LYS A 449 60.35 4.85 25.14
CA LYS A 449 60.17 5.64 23.90
C LYS A 449 58.72 6.08 23.71
N VAL A 450 58.52 7.35 23.30
CA VAL A 450 57.20 7.92 23.04
C VAL A 450 56.57 7.20 21.83
N ASN A 451 55.42 6.57 22.07
CA ASN A 451 54.60 6.00 21.00
C ASN A 451 53.78 7.12 20.36
N PHE A 452 54.35 7.76 19.33
CA PHE A 452 53.72 8.88 18.60
C PHE A 452 52.38 8.50 17.96
N PHE A 453 52.16 7.23 17.67
CA PHE A 453 50.86 6.73 17.21
C PHE A 453 49.82 6.80 18.34
N LYS A 454 50.13 6.34 19.55
CA LYS A 454 49.24 6.49 20.72
C LYS A 454 48.96 7.95 21.06
N GLN A 455 49.91 8.85 20.85
CA GLN A 455 49.69 10.30 21.03
C GLN A 455 48.69 10.86 20.00
N ALA A 456 48.87 10.50 18.72
CA ALA A 456 47.95 10.88 17.66
C ALA A 456 46.55 10.26 17.86
N GLN A 457 46.47 9.02 18.33
CA GLN A 457 45.22 8.35 18.71
C GLN A 457 44.49 9.13 19.80
N ARG A 458 45.16 9.51 20.89
CA ARG A 458 44.56 10.33 21.97
C ARG A 458 44.02 11.66 21.47
N MET A 459 44.75 12.34 20.58
CA MET A 459 44.32 13.60 19.97
C MET A 459 43.00 13.41 19.18
N MET A 460 42.93 12.38 18.34
CA MET A 460 41.72 12.08 17.56
C MET A 460 40.55 11.62 18.45
N THR A 461 40.82 10.89 19.53
CA THR A 461 39.80 10.48 20.50
C THR A 461 39.17 11.67 21.22
N GLN A 462 39.94 12.71 21.56
CA GLN A 462 39.40 13.95 22.14
C GLN A 462 38.50 14.69 21.15
N GLU A 463 38.92 14.78 19.89
CA GLU A 463 38.14 15.39 18.80
C GLU A 463 36.82 14.62 18.58
N ASP A 464 36.84 13.29 18.65
CA ASP A 464 35.63 12.47 18.57
C ASP A 464 34.70 12.64 19.75
N LYS A 465 35.24 12.72 20.97
CA LYS A 465 34.44 12.99 22.17
C LYS A 465 33.75 14.34 22.05
N TYR A 466 34.44 15.35 21.53
CA TYR A 466 33.87 16.66 21.25
C TYR A 466 32.77 16.61 20.18
N LEU A 467 32.99 15.90 19.06
CA LEU A 467 31.99 15.76 18.00
C LEU A 467 30.75 14.95 18.45
N LYS A 468 30.94 13.88 19.23
CA LYS A 468 29.84 13.12 19.86
C LYS A 468 29.11 13.92 20.94
N TRP A 469 29.80 14.81 21.65
CA TRP A 469 29.19 15.72 22.61
C TRP A 469 28.35 16.77 21.86
N ARG A 470 28.90 17.40 20.82
CA ARG A 470 28.21 18.38 19.99
C ARG A 470 26.97 17.77 19.31
N ALA A 471 27.07 16.58 18.74
CA ALA A 471 25.93 15.89 18.13
C ALA A 471 24.81 15.52 19.13
N ARG A 472 25.12 15.43 20.43
CA ARG A 472 24.12 15.21 21.49
C ARG A 472 23.44 16.49 21.98
N HIS A 473 24.05 17.65 21.75
CA HIS A 473 23.59 18.95 22.25
C HIS A 473 23.08 19.88 21.14
N GLU A 474 23.40 19.61 19.86
CA GLU A 474 22.63 20.12 18.71
C GLU A 474 21.29 19.38 18.64
N ASP A 475 20.20 20.12 18.45
CA ASP A 475 18.80 19.68 18.55
C ASP A 475 18.56 18.40 17.71
N ASN A 476 18.55 17.25 18.37
CA ASN A 476 18.45 15.93 17.73
C ASN A 476 16.98 15.51 17.58
N SER A 477 16.10 16.47 17.28
CA SER A 477 14.72 16.18 16.92
C SER A 477 14.71 15.41 15.60
N LEU A 478 13.97 14.31 15.55
CA LEU A 478 13.72 13.57 14.31
C LEU A 478 13.26 14.54 13.22
N ILE A 479 13.84 14.45 12.02
CA ILE A 479 13.46 15.33 10.92
C ILE A 479 11.98 15.09 10.58
N HIS A 480 11.18 16.14 10.68
CA HIS A 480 9.79 16.17 10.23
C HIS A 480 9.56 17.48 9.49
N ALA A 481 9.61 17.43 8.15
CA ALA A 481 9.54 18.61 7.30
C ALA A 481 8.47 18.45 6.23
N ASP A 482 7.78 19.55 5.95
CA ASP A 482 6.83 19.66 4.84
C ASP A 482 7.47 20.52 3.75
N LEU A 483 7.59 19.98 2.54
CA LEU A 483 8.12 20.69 1.38
C LEU A 483 6.95 21.25 0.58
N THR A 484 6.53 22.47 0.88
CA THR A 484 5.30 23.10 0.34
C THR A 484 5.56 24.08 -0.78
N GLU A 485 6.80 24.53 -0.96
CA GLU A 485 7.17 25.50 -1.99
C GLU A 485 8.05 24.84 -3.08
N PRO A 486 7.95 25.27 -4.34
CA PRO A 486 8.91 24.89 -5.37
C PRO A 486 10.34 25.23 -4.95
N ASP A 487 11.28 24.36 -5.32
CA ASP A 487 12.71 24.41 -5.03
C ASP A 487 13.10 24.45 -3.54
N GLN A 488 12.15 24.24 -2.64
CA GLN A 488 12.43 24.12 -1.21
C GLN A 488 13.32 22.91 -0.94
N GLU A 489 14.47 23.14 -0.29
CA GLU A 489 15.46 22.11 0.00
C GLU A 489 15.56 21.76 1.49
N ILE A 490 15.85 20.49 1.76
CA ILE A 490 16.25 20.03 3.09
C ILE A 490 17.40 19.03 3.00
N VAL A 491 18.46 19.28 3.78
CA VAL A 491 19.57 18.32 3.93
C VAL A 491 19.15 17.21 4.88
N ILE A 492 19.04 16.00 4.35
CA ILE A 492 18.57 14.83 5.12
C ILE A 492 19.71 13.95 5.63
N CYS A 493 20.86 13.91 4.96
CA CYS A 493 22.06 13.21 5.46
C CYS A 493 23.32 14.01 5.13
N ARG A 494 24.16 14.26 6.14
CA ARG A 494 25.44 14.93 5.92
C ARG A 494 26.53 13.97 5.48
N GLY A 495 27.35 14.40 4.52
CA GLY A 495 28.54 13.67 4.10
C GLY A 495 29.64 13.69 5.16
N GLY A 496 30.38 12.59 5.27
CA GLY A 496 31.44 12.39 6.25
C GLY A 496 32.67 13.26 5.99
N ALA A 497 33.33 13.72 7.06
CA ALA A 497 34.55 14.51 6.97
C ALA A 497 35.71 13.72 6.33
N GLY A 498 36.57 14.41 5.59
CA GLY A 498 37.77 13.82 5.02
C GLY A 498 38.82 13.47 6.08
N GLY A 499 39.67 12.50 5.78
CA GLY A 499 40.78 12.10 6.62
C GLY A 499 41.96 13.06 6.54
N TYR A 500 42.71 13.19 7.62
CA TYR A 500 43.89 14.03 7.71
C TYR A 500 45.11 13.32 7.13
N GLY A 501 45.83 13.98 6.24
CA GLY A 501 47.10 13.51 5.72
C GLY A 501 48.20 13.53 6.79
N ASN A 502 49.33 12.86 6.51
CA ASN A 502 50.41 12.78 7.48
C ASN A 502 51.01 14.12 7.97
N PRO A 503 51.00 15.26 7.24
CA PRO A 503 51.51 16.53 7.77
C PRO A 503 50.71 17.06 8.97
N HIS A 504 49.43 16.68 9.11
CA HIS A 504 48.60 17.06 10.25
C HIS A 504 49.17 16.53 11.59
N PHE A 505 49.88 15.40 11.56
CA PHE A 505 50.45 14.75 12.74
C PHE A 505 51.92 15.11 12.97
N LEU A 506 52.41 16.15 12.30
CA LEU A 506 53.77 16.65 12.50
C LEU A 506 53.90 17.28 13.89
N THR A 507 54.88 16.83 14.68
CA THR A 507 55.22 17.47 15.96
C THR A 507 56.71 17.84 15.98
N ASN A 508 57.15 18.59 16.99
CA ASN A 508 58.58 18.88 17.16
C ASN A 508 59.41 17.61 17.36
N GLU A 509 58.80 16.57 17.95
CA GLU A 509 59.42 15.29 18.27
C GLU A 509 59.29 14.27 17.14
N ASN A 510 58.16 14.26 16.41
CA ASN A 510 57.91 13.40 15.25
C ASN A 510 57.83 14.22 13.96
N ARG A 511 58.99 14.36 13.30
CA ARG A 511 59.13 15.08 12.02
C ARG A 511 58.76 14.25 10.78
N SER A 512 58.47 12.96 10.96
CA SER A 512 58.18 12.03 9.85
C SER A 512 57.04 11.07 10.20
N PRO A 513 55.82 11.57 10.46
CA PRO A 513 54.65 10.74 10.72
C PRO A 513 54.37 9.82 9.53
N LYS A 514 54.32 8.51 9.79
CA LYS A 514 54.07 7.45 8.80
C LYS A 514 52.61 6.97 8.80
N PHE A 515 51.73 7.79 9.36
CA PHE A 515 50.32 7.49 9.53
C PHE A 515 49.47 8.71 9.12
N ALA A 516 48.27 8.42 8.65
CA ALA A 516 47.22 9.36 8.28
C ALA A 516 45.87 8.78 8.73
N THR A 517 44.80 9.57 8.74
CA THR A 517 43.47 9.07 9.10
C THR A 517 42.63 8.79 7.84
N ARG A 518 41.76 7.78 7.94
CA ARG A 518 40.73 7.48 6.96
C ARG A 518 39.59 8.50 7.05
N GLY A 519 38.87 8.67 5.95
CA GLY A 519 37.67 9.50 5.92
C GLY A 519 36.56 8.95 6.81
N ARG A 520 35.76 9.83 7.39
CA ARG A 520 34.61 9.44 8.22
C ARG A 520 33.49 8.87 7.36
N LYS A 521 32.73 7.93 7.91
CA LYS A 521 31.48 7.46 7.29
C LYS A 521 30.46 8.62 7.28
N GLY A 522 29.69 8.74 6.21
CA GLY A 522 28.57 9.69 6.15
C GLY A 522 27.41 9.25 7.04
N GLU A 523 26.52 10.18 7.37
CA GLU A 523 25.33 9.89 8.16
C GLU A 523 24.43 8.90 7.44
N THR A 524 23.84 7.96 8.18
CA THR A 524 22.83 7.04 7.65
C THR A 524 21.55 7.26 8.42
N ARG A 525 20.45 7.55 7.71
CA ARG A 525 19.13 7.71 8.30
C ARG A 525 18.10 7.03 7.40
N GLU A 526 17.00 6.58 8.01
CA GLU A 526 15.85 6.07 7.27
C GLU A 526 14.75 7.11 7.21
N PHE A 527 14.21 7.33 6.02
CA PHE A 527 13.12 8.28 5.80
C PHE A 527 11.89 7.60 5.25
N GLU A 528 10.76 8.16 5.63
CA GLU A 528 9.45 7.94 5.07
C GLU A 528 9.04 9.22 4.34
N LEU A 529 8.72 9.06 3.05
CA LEU A 529 8.25 10.16 2.20
C LEU A 529 6.77 9.94 1.92
N GLU A 530 5.96 10.96 2.21
CA GLU A 530 4.51 10.92 2.05
C GLU A 530 4.07 12.16 1.25
N LEU A 531 3.35 11.97 0.14
CA LEU A 531 2.85 13.09 -0.66
C LEU A 531 1.48 13.55 -0.13
N LYS A 532 1.33 14.84 0.22
CA LYS A 532 0.08 15.45 0.72
C LYS A 532 -0.80 16.04 -0.41
N THR A 533 -1.19 15.27 -1.43
CA THR A 533 -2.25 15.69 -2.38
C THR A 533 -3.37 14.66 -2.41
N ILE A 534 -4.62 15.12 -2.47
CA ILE A 534 -5.80 14.25 -2.28
C ILE A 534 -6.55 14.03 -3.60
N ALA A 535 -6.81 15.11 -4.35
CA ALA A 535 -7.37 15.05 -5.70
C ALA A 535 -7.22 16.40 -6.42
N ASP A 536 -7.22 16.41 -7.76
CA ASP A 536 -7.32 17.62 -8.57
C ASP A 536 -8.72 18.26 -8.45
N ILE A 537 -9.74 17.43 -8.24
CA ILE A 537 -11.15 17.81 -8.25
C ILE A 537 -11.85 17.33 -6.99
N GLY A 538 -12.59 18.21 -6.32
CA GLY A 538 -13.43 17.89 -5.17
C GLY A 538 -14.92 17.94 -5.50
N LEU A 539 -15.64 16.83 -5.38
CA LEU A 539 -17.09 16.77 -5.57
C LEU A 539 -17.81 17.11 -4.26
N VAL A 540 -18.58 18.20 -4.24
CA VAL A 540 -19.34 18.68 -3.07
C VAL A 540 -20.83 18.70 -3.42
N GLY A 541 -21.71 18.30 -2.49
CA GLY A 541 -23.14 18.19 -2.78
C GLY A 541 -23.93 17.62 -1.61
N MET A 542 -25.25 17.84 -1.61
CA MET A 542 -26.15 17.31 -0.59
C MET A 542 -26.09 15.77 -0.50
N PRO A 543 -26.50 15.17 0.63
CA PRO A 543 -26.81 13.74 0.68
C PRO A 543 -27.77 13.37 -0.45
N ASN A 544 -27.54 12.24 -1.13
CA ASN A 544 -28.36 11.77 -2.27
C ASN A 544 -28.32 12.61 -3.56
N ALA A 545 -27.47 13.64 -3.67
CA ALA A 545 -27.24 14.36 -4.94
C ALA A 545 -26.65 13.47 -6.06
N GLY A 546 -26.16 12.27 -5.70
CA GLY A 546 -25.59 11.29 -6.62
C GLY A 546 -24.09 11.50 -6.87
N LYS A 547 -23.35 12.00 -5.87
CA LYS A 547 -21.89 12.23 -5.94
C LYS A 547 -21.12 10.94 -6.20
N SER A 548 -21.34 9.90 -5.40
CA SER A 548 -20.64 8.62 -5.53
C SER A 548 -21.03 7.90 -6.81
N THR A 549 -22.31 8.00 -7.23
CA THR A 549 -22.77 7.53 -8.55
C THR A 549 -22.07 8.26 -9.70
N LEU A 550 -21.90 9.58 -9.57
CA LEU A 550 -21.17 10.39 -10.55
C LEU A 550 -19.69 10.01 -10.60
N LEU A 551 -19.05 9.84 -9.43
CA LEU A 551 -17.65 9.40 -9.35
C LEU A 551 -17.46 8.05 -10.01
N GLY A 552 -18.37 7.10 -9.79
CA GLY A 552 -18.37 5.80 -10.47
C GLY A 552 -18.53 5.92 -12.00
N ALA A 553 -19.40 6.82 -12.47
CA ALA A 553 -19.66 7.00 -13.89
C ALA A 553 -18.51 7.71 -14.65
N ILE A 554 -17.74 8.58 -13.98
CA ILE A 554 -16.62 9.28 -14.62
C ILE A 554 -15.28 8.55 -14.49
N SER A 555 -15.15 7.63 -13.53
CA SER A 555 -13.90 6.96 -13.20
C SER A 555 -13.72 5.70 -14.03
N ASN A 556 -12.61 5.61 -14.78
CA ASN A 556 -12.28 4.40 -15.57
C ASN A 556 -11.80 3.25 -14.66
N ALA A 557 -11.23 3.59 -13.50
CA ALA A 557 -10.94 2.64 -12.44
C ALA A 557 -12.14 2.57 -11.47
N HIS A 558 -12.43 1.41 -10.90
CA HIS A 558 -13.42 1.34 -9.82
C HIS A 558 -12.98 2.29 -8.69
N PRO A 559 -13.83 3.23 -8.23
CA PRO A 559 -13.49 4.14 -7.15
C PRO A 559 -12.96 3.36 -5.95
N LYS A 560 -11.75 3.70 -5.50
CA LYS A 560 -11.11 3.00 -4.38
C LYS A 560 -11.33 3.80 -3.11
N GLN A 561 -11.67 3.11 -2.04
CA GLN A 561 -11.68 3.69 -0.71
C GLN A 561 -10.23 4.01 -0.31
N GLY A 562 -9.95 5.29 -0.05
CA GLY A 562 -8.61 5.74 0.33
C GLY A 562 -8.43 5.76 1.85
N ASP A 563 -7.39 5.07 2.34
CA ASP A 563 -6.96 5.12 3.74
C ASP A 563 -5.89 6.20 3.91
N TYR A 564 -6.31 7.45 4.03
CA TYR A 564 -5.41 8.58 4.27
C TYR A 564 -5.24 8.79 5.77
N ALA A 565 -4.00 8.85 6.26
CA ALA A 565 -3.67 8.87 7.69
C ALA A 565 -4.15 10.12 8.47
N PHE A 566 -4.85 11.04 7.80
CA PHE A 566 -5.32 12.31 8.33
C PHE A 566 -6.82 12.57 8.06
N THR A 567 -7.55 11.59 7.49
CA THR A 567 -9.01 11.66 7.33
C THR A 567 -9.72 11.05 8.53
N THR A 568 -10.67 11.76 9.13
CA THR A 568 -11.64 11.16 10.08
C THR A 568 -12.79 10.44 9.37
N LEU A 569 -12.97 10.66 8.05
CA LEU A 569 -13.94 10.02 7.17
C LEU A 569 -13.25 9.71 5.83
N HIS A 570 -13.25 8.44 5.39
CA HIS A 570 -12.55 7.98 4.20
C HIS A 570 -13.23 8.52 2.92
N PRO A 571 -12.60 9.43 2.14
CA PRO A 571 -13.16 9.89 0.88
C PRO A 571 -13.00 8.81 -0.20
N PHE A 572 -13.96 8.74 -1.11
CA PHE A 572 -13.82 7.91 -2.32
C PHE A 572 -13.02 8.69 -3.36
N VAL A 573 -11.98 8.08 -3.91
CA VAL A 573 -11.16 8.70 -4.96
C VAL A 573 -11.24 7.86 -6.23
N GLY A 574 -11.48 8.55 -7.35
CA GLY A 574 -11.53 7.99 -8.70
C GLY A 574 -10.51 8.67 -9.61
N THR A 575 -10.18 7.99 -10.72
CA THR A 575 -9.27 8.51 -11.75
C THR A 575 -9.99 8.57 -13.09
N VAL A 576 -9.88 9.72 -13.74
CA VAL A 576 -10.40 9.94 -15.10
C VAL A 576 -9.21 9.92 -16.05
N ASP A 577 -9.14 8.91 -16.91
CA ASP A 577 -8.08 8.81 -17.92
C ASP A 577 -8.56 9.36 -19.26
N PHE A 578 -7.67 10.11 -19.92
CA PHE A 578 -7.88 10.64 -21.26
C PHE A 578 -7.01 9.88 -22.28
N ALA A 579 -7.40 9.96 -23.55
CA ALA A 579 -6.75 9.22 -24.65
C ALA A 579 -5.26 9.60 -24.86
N ASP A 580 -4.85 10.78 -24.40
CA ASP A 580 -3.48 11.30 -24.48
C ASP A 580 -2.65 10.98 -23.22
N MET A 581 -3.05 9.97 -22.45
CA MET A 581 -2.42 9.56 -21.18
C MET A 581 -2.49 10.60 -20.06
N TYR A 582 -3.21 11.71 -20.26
CA TYR A 582 -3.49 12.65 -19.19
C TYR A 582 -4.45 12.01 -18.19
N GLN A 583 -4.19 12.18 -16.88
CA GLN A 583 -5.03 11.65 -15.81
C GLN A 583 -5.45 12.78 -14.86
N LEU A 584 -6.71 12.74 -14.44
CA LEU A 584 -7.24 13.59 -13.38
C LEU A 584 -7.68 12.75 -12.19
N THR A 585 -7.39 13.23 -11.00
CA THR A 585 -7.87 12.64 -9.75
C THR A 585 -9.11 13.38 -9.25
N VAL A 586 -10.15 12.62 -8.89
CA VAL A 586 -11.43 13.16 -8.41
C VAL A 586 -11.76 12.53 -7.07
N ALA A 587 -12.04 13.36 -6.06
CA ALA A 587 -12.47 12.89 -4.75
C ALA A 587 -13.95 13.23 -4.50
N ASP A 588 -14.71 12.25 -4.03
CA ASP A 588 -16.02 12.49 -3.40
C ASP A 588 -15.80 13.02 -1.99
N ILE A 589 -16.38 14.17 -1.71
CA ILE A 589 -16.34 14.83 -0.41
C ILE A 589 -17.68 14.52 0.28
N PRO A 590 -17.73 13.51 1.19
CA PRO A 590 -18.89 13.20 2.05
C PRO A 590 -19.69 14.42 2.53
N GLY A 591 -21.01 14.32 2.46
CA GLY A 591 -21.92 15.44 2.67
C GLY A 591 -21.70 16.15 4.02
N LEU A 592 -21.58 17.47 3.95
CA LEU A 592 -21.66 18.37 5.09
C LEU A 592 -23.01 18.11 5.78
N ILE A 593 -22.93 17.47 6.93
CA ILE A 593 -24.09 17.18 7.77
C ILE A 593 -24.58 18.52 8.33
N GLU A 594 -25.90 18.73 8.30
CA GLU A 594 -26.56 19.90 8.85
C GLU A 594 -26.06 20.14 10.30
N GLY A 595 -25.30 21.21 10.52
CA GLY A 595 -24.68 21.51 11.83
C GLY A 595 -23.19 21.18 11.97
N ALA A 596 -22.45 20.84 10.91
CA ALA A 596 -21.00 20.63 10.95
C ALA A 596 -20.19 21.86 11.44
N HIS A 597 -20.76 23.07 11.35
CA HIS A 597 -20.20 24.30 11.92
C HIS A 597 -20.26 24.34 13.47
N ARG A 598 -21.07 23.48 14.12
CA ARG A 598 -21.25 23.43 15.57
C ARG A 598 -20.31 22.42 16.23
N ASN A 599 -18.99 22.55 16.05
CA ASN A 599 -17.95 22.01 16.94
C ASN A 599 -18.16 20.58 17.53
N VAL A 600 -18.61 19.60 16.75
CA VAL A 600 -18.58 18.18 17.15
C VAL A 600 -17.53 17.43 16.33
N GLY A 601 -16.26 17.54 16.72
CA GLY A 601 -15.15 16.60 16.51
C GLY A 601 -14.74 16.12 15.10
N LEU A 602 -15.56 16.27 14.06
CA LEU A 602 -15.43 15.59 12.76
C LEU A 602 -15.29 16.56 11.57
N GLY A 603 -15.74 17.82 11.69
CA GLY A 603 -15.85 18.76 10.55
C GLY A 603 -14.53 19.37 10.05
N HIS A 604 -13.55 19.62 10.93
CA HIS A 604 -12.33 20.38 10.56
C HIS A 604 -11.24 19.56 9.84
N ALA A 605 -11.17 18.25 10.04
CA ALA A 605 -10.23 17.38 9.31
C ALA A 605 -10.74 17.02 7.92
N PHE A 606 -12.06 16.93 7.78
CA PHE A 606 -12.75 16.59 6.55
C PHE A 606 -12.70 17.71 5.50
N LEU A 607 -13.04 18.94 5.89
CA LEU A 607 -13.06 20.10 4.98
C LEU A 607 -11.66 20.53 4.48
N ARG A 608 -10.58 20.11 5.15
CA ARG A 608 -9.21 20.23 4.61
C ARG A 608 -9.00 19.54 3.27
N HIS A 609 -9.86 18.59 2.89
CA HIS A 609 -9.80 17.88 1.61
C HIS A 609 -10.39 18.73 0.48
N VAL A 610 -11.41 19.54 0.78
CA VAL A 610 -11.98 20.54 -0.12
C VAL A 610 -10.93 21.59 -0.47
N GLU A 611 -10.17 22.07 0.52
CA GLU A 611 -9.12 23.10 0.35
C GLU A 611 -7.98 22.66 -0.58
N ARG A 612 -7.81 21.35 -0.79
CA ARG A 612 -6.70 20.77 -1.55
C ARG A 612 -7.06 20.40 -2.98
N ALA A 613 -8.34 20.46 -3.33
CA ALA A 613 -8.76 20.36 -4.71
C ALA A 613 -8.34 21.63 -5.45
N LYS A 614 -7.99 21.52 -6.74
CA LYS A 614 -7.72 22.70 -7.60
C LYS A 614 -9.03 23.34 -8.07
N ILE A 615 -10.05 22.52 -8.31
CA ILE A 615 -11.40 22.97 -8.63
C ILE A 615 -12.44 22.28 -7.74
N LEU A 616 -13.51 23.02 -7.43
CA LEU A 616 -14.68 22.49 -6.72
C LEU A 616 -15.80 22.20 -7.70
N VAL A 617 -16.46 21.06 -7.52
CA VAL A 617 -17.56 20.63 -8.37
C VAL A 617 -18.80 20.41 -7.52
N TYR A 618 -19.76 21.32 -7.66
CA TYR A 618 -21.04 21.27 -6.96
C TYR A 618 -22.00 20.32 -7.67
N VAL A 619 -22.32 19.19 -7.04
CA VAL A 619 -23.28 18.21 -7.54
C VAL A 619 -24.66 18.52 -6.95
N VAL A 620 -25.61 18.86 -7.81
CA VAL A 620 -26.96 19.26 -7.43
C VAL A 620 -27.99 18.32 -8.07
N ASP A 621 -29.00 17.90 -7.30
CA ASP A 621 -30.09 17.04 -7.78
C ASP A 621 -31.21 17.85 -8.43
N LEU A 622 -31.41 17.71 -9.75
CA LEU A 622 -32.48 18.40 -10.47
C LEU A 622 -33.89 17.92 -10.12
N ASN A 623 -34.05 16.76 -9.46
CA ASN A 623 -35.34 16.25 -9.03
C ASN A 623 -35.78 16.77 -7.65
N GLY A 624 -34.90 17.50 -6.95
CA GLY A 624 -35.18 18.13 -5.66
C GLY A 624 -36.30 19.18 -5.71
N GLU A 625 -36.70 19.66 -4.52
CA GLU A 625 -37.68 20.76 -4.38
C GLU A 625 -37.10 22.09 -4.84
N SER A 626 -35.89 22.43 -4.40
CA SER A 626 -35.23 23.71 -4.70
C SER A 626 -33.71 23.56 -4.90
N PRO A 627 -33.26 23.09 -6.08
CA PRO A 627 -31.84 22.90 -6.39
C PRO A 627 -30.94 24.13 -6.18
N TRP A 628 -31.48 25.33 -6.38
CA TRP A 628 -30.78 26.60 -6.16
C TRP A 628 -30.58 26.92 -4.66
N GLU A 629 -31.51 26.53 -3.80
CA GLU A 629 -31.39 26.67 -2.34
C GLU A 629 -30.40 25.66 -1.78
N ASP A 630 -30.39 24.42 -2.29
CA ASP A 630 -29.39 23.40 -1.94
C ASP A 630 -27.98 23.91 -2.24
N LEU A 631 -27.76 24.48 -3.43
CA LEU A 631 -26.48 25.06 -3.82
C LEU A 631 -26.07 26.22 -2.89
N LYS A 632 -27.00 27.12 -2.59
CA LYS A 632 -26.75 28.27 -1.71
C LYS A 632 -26.42 27.83 -0.28
N THR A 633 -27.08 26.77 0.20
CA THR A 633 -26.80 26.15 1.49
C THR A 633 -25.39 25.59 1.53
N LEU A 634 -24.99 24.81 0.52
CA LEU A 634 -23.62 24.28 0.40
C LEU A 634 -22.56 25.39 0.37
N GLN A 635 -22.79 26.45 -0.41
CA GLN A 635 -21.88 27.60 -0.48
C GLN A 635 -21.75 28.31 0.87
N ASN A 636 -22.87 28.54 1.57
CA ASN A 636 -22.85 29.16 2.89
C ASN A 636 -22.10 28.30 3.91
N GLU A 637 -22.25 26.98 3.86
CA GLU A 637 -21.52 26.07 4.75
C GLU A 637 -20.01 26.06 4.49
N LEU A 638 -19.60 26.06 3.22
CA LEU A 638 -18.18 26.17 2.84
C LEU A 638 -17.58 27.50 3.28
N GLU A 639 -18.31 28.61 3.09
CA GLU A 639 -17.86 29.95 3.47
C GLU A 639 -17.83 30.12 5.01
N ALA A 640 -18.77 29.50 5.72
CA ALA A 640 -18.79 29.46 7.18
C ALA A 640 -17.62 28.66 7.77
N TYR A 641 -17.11 27.67 7.04
CA TYR A 641 -15.90 26.95 7.42
C TYR A 641 -14.64 27.78 7.21
N ARG A 642 -14.45 28.30 5.99
CA ARG A 642 -13.33 29.19 5.68
C ARG A 642 -13.77 30.27 4.68
N PRO A 643 -13.65 31.55 5.06
CA PRO A 643 -13.91 32.64 4.14
C PRO A 643 -13.04 32.54 2.89
N GLY A 644 -13.66 32.65 1.71
CA GLY A 644 -12.99 32.64 0.41
C GLY A 644 -12.96 31.29 -0.32
N LEU A 645 -13.41 30.18 0.29
CA LEU A 645 -13.50 28.88 -0.40
C LEU A 645 -14.43 28.92 -1.61
N THR A 646 -15.52 29.67 -1.51
CA THR A 646 -16.49 29.83 -2.62
C THR A 646 -15.96 30.64 -3.79
N LYS A 647 -14.84 31.37 -3.62
CA LYS A 647 -14.16 32.10 -4.69
C LYS A 647 -13.31 31.21 -5.58
N GLN A 648 -13.03 29.98 -5.14
CA GLN A 648 -12.28 29.02 -5.91
C GLN A 648 -12.99 28.68 -7.23
N ARG A 649 -12.22 28.37 -8.27
CA ARG A 649 -12.77 27.91 -9.55
C ARG A 649 -13.70 26.72 -9.35
N SER A 650 -14.92 26.91 -9.82
CA SER A 650 -16.04 26.03 -9.48
C SER A 650 -16.85 25.65 -10.72
N LEU A 651 -17.43 24.45 -10.70
CA LEU A 651 -18.33 23.93 -11.74
C LEU A 651 -19.60 23.37 -11.09
N ILE A 652 -20.76 23.62 -11.67
CA ILE A 652 -22.02 23.00 -11.22
C ILE A 652 -22.34 21.82 -12.14
N VAL A 653 -22.55 20.66 -11.52
CA VAL A 653 -23.05 19.45 -12.16
C VAL A 653 -24.50 19.26 -11.76
N ALA A 654 -25.39 19.56 -12.69
CA ALA A 654 -26.82 19.37 -12.54
C ALA A 654 -27.18 17.91 -12.88
N ASN A 655 -27.23 17.07 -11.86
CA ASN A 655 -27.38 15.62 -11.96
C ASN A 655 -28.86 15.18 -11.99
N LYS A 656 -29.10 13.93 -12.35
CA LYS A 656 -30.45 13.32 -12.52
C LYS A 656 -31.33 14.02 -13.56
N ALA A 657 -30.72 14.52 -14.64
CA ALA A 657 -31.41 15.20 -15.74
C ALA A 657 -32.30 14.29 -16.62
N ASP A 658 -32.43 13.01 -16.27
CA ASP A 658 -33.22 12.01 -17.00
C ASP A 658 -34.74 12.17 -16.86
N GLN A 659 -35.24 12.88 -15.84
CA GLN A 659 -36.68 13.09 -15.62
C GLN A 659 -37.21 14.39 -16.25
N VAL A 660 -37.94 14.26 -17.36
CA VAL A 660 -38.06 15.32 -18.37
C VAL A 660 -38.82 16.60 -17.95
N ARG A 661 -39.84 16.50 -17.08
CA ARG A 661 -40.71 17.67 -16.79
C ARG A 661 -40.16 18.55 -15.66
N ARG A 662 -39.90 17.98 -14.49
CA ARG A 662 -39.42 18.73 -13.31
C ARG A 662 -37.96 19.16 -13.45
N ALA A 663 -37.10 18.30 -14.01
CA ALA A 663 -35.69 18.63 -14.17
C ALA A 663 -35.47 19.79 -15.15
N LYS A 664 -36.34 19.93 -16.17
CA LYS A 664 -36.26 21.03 -17.14
C LYS A 664 -36.62 22.37 -16.50
N ASP A 665 -37.76 22.42 -15.79
CA ASP A 665 -38.20 23.63 -15.08
C ASP A 665 -37.16 24.06 -14.01
N ASN A 666 -36.61 23.09 -13.28
CA ASN A 666 -35.58 23.35 -12.27
C ASN A 666 -34.25 23.79 -12.87
N LEU A 667 -33.86 23.26 -14.03
CA LEU A 667 -32.64 23.69 -14.74
C LEU A 667 -32.76 25.14 -15.22
N GLU A 668 -33.90 25.53 -15.80
CA GLU A 668 -34.14 26.91 -16.26
C GLU A 668 -34.06 27.89 -15.09
N ARG A 669 -34.63 27.53 -13.93
CA ARG A 669 -34.52 28.33 -12.70
C ARG A 669 -33.10 28.39 -12.15
N LEU A 670 -32.39 27.26 -12.10
CA LEU A 670 -31.01 27.22 -11.63
C LEU A 670 -30.08 28.10 -12.49
N GLN A 671 -30.30 28.10 -13.81
CA GLN A 671 -29.57 28.96 -14.75
C GLN A 671 -29.91 30.45 -14.60
N ALA A 672 -31.14 30.78 -14.18
CA ALA A 672 -31.54 32.15 -13.91
C ALA A 672 -30.94 32.70 -12.60
N GLU A 673 -30.85 31.87 -11.57
CA GLU A 673 -30.32 32.23 -10.25
C GLU A 673 -28.77 32.24 -10.21
N VAL A 674 -28.10 31.40 -11.02
CA VAL A 674 -26.64 31.27 -11.02
C VAL A 674 -26.06 31.69 -12.36
N THR A 675 -25.47 32.89 -12.41
CA THR A 675 -24.94 33.47 -13.66
C THR A 675 -23.43 33.30 -13.84
N ASN A 676 -22.68 33.09 -12.75
CA ASN A 676 -21.21 33.19 -12.75
C ASN A 676 -20.47 31.85 -12.69
N ILE A 677 -21.18 30.72 -12.59
CA ILE A 677 -20.57 29.39 -12.47
C ILE A 677 -21.06 28.53 -13.66
N PRO A 678 -20.17 27.89 -14.42
CA PRO A 678 -20.57 27.03 -15.53
C PRO A 678 -21.43 25.87 -15.03
N ILE A 679 -22.49 25.54 -15.78
CA ILE A 679 -23.43 24.46 -15.47
C ILE A 679 -23.35 23.38 -16.55
N VAL A 680 -23.10 22.13 -16.14
CA VAL A 680 -23.15 20.95 -17.00
C VAL A 680 -24.23 20.00 -16.50
N THR A 681 -25.20 19.69 -17.37
CA THR A 681 -26.25 18.72 -17.06
C THR A 681 -25.77 17.31 -17.32
N VAL A 682 -26.02 16.40 -16.38
CA VAL A 682 -25.65 14.99 -16.52
C VAL A 682 -26.73 14.07 -15.97
N SER A 683 -26.66 12.81 -16.38
CA SER A 683 -27.36 11.73 -15.69
C SER A 683 -26.35 10.65 -15.41
N ALA A 684 -25.78 10.66 -14.20
CA ALA A 684 -24.74 9.72 -13.78
C ALA A 684 -25.19 8.25 -13.92
N ARG A 685 -26.42 7.94 -13.49
CA ARG A 685 -27.00 6.58 -13.53
C ARG A 685 -27.05 5.97 -14.93
N TYR A 686 -27.28 6.80 -15.95
CA TYR A 686 -27.39 6.37 -17.35
C TYR A 686 -26.17 6.81 -18.18
N GLU A 687 -25.10 7.27 -17.53
CA GLU A 687 -23.85 7.72 -18.15
C GLU A 687 -24.04 8.76 -19.29
N LYS A 688 -25.09 9.58 -19.20
CA LYS A 688 -25.38 10.60 -20.22
C LYS A 688 -24.59 11.87 -19.96
N ASN A 689 -23.99 12.40 -21.04
CA ASN A 689 -23.24 13.66 -21.07
C ASN A 689 -21.94 13.67 -20.24
N ILE A 690 -21.42 12.49 -19.88
CA ILE A 690 -20.20 12.33 -19.07
C ILE A 690 -18.95 12.86 -19.80
N LEU A 691 -18.81 12.60 -21.10
CA LEU A 691 -17.67 13.10 -21.89
C LEU A 691 -17.57 14.63 -21.91
N LYS A 692 -18.72 15.32 -21.95
CA LYS A 692 -18.77 16.78 -21.87
C LYS A 692 -18.33 17.26 -20.48
N LEU A 693 -18.73 16.55 -19.43
CA LEU A 693 -18.32 16.84 -18.06
C LEU A 693 -16.81 16.70 -17.88
N THR A 694 -16.23 15.54 -18.23
CA THR A 694 -14.81 15.25 -18.02
C THR A 694 -13.90 16.17 -18.85
N SER A 695 -14.28 16.47 -20.09
CA SER A 695 -13.55 17.44 -20.92
C SER A 695 -13.61 18.87 -20.38
N THR A 696 -14.73 19.28 -19.76
CA THR A 696 -14.86 20.60 -19.12
C THR A 696 -14.01 20.67 -17.85
N MET A 697 -14.08 19.64 -17.01
CA MET A 697 -13.24 19.51 -15.81
C MET A 697 -11.75 19.61 -16.14
N ARG A 698 -11.30 18.90 -17.18
CA ARG A 698 -9.91 18.94 -17.64
C ARG A 698 -9.45 20.35 -18.00
N LYS A 699 -10.21 21.03 -18.86
CA LYS A 699 -9.87 22.40 -19.29
C LYS A 699 -9.73 23.33 -18.09
N MET A 700 -10.63 23.23 -17.11
CA MET A 700 -10.57 24.09 -15.92
C MET A 700 -9.33 23.81 -15.07
N VAL A 701 -8.97 22.53 -14.85
CA VAL A 701 -7.76 22.16 -14.10
C VAL A 701 -6.49 22.62 -14.82
N GLU A 702 -6.41 22.43 -16.14
CA GLU A 702 -5.26 22.90 -16.94
C GLU A 702 -5.11 24.42 -16.88
N GLN A 703 -6.22 25.15 -16.85
CA GLN A 703 -6.22 26.60 -16.79
C GLN A 703 -5.77 27.12 -15.42
N VAL A 704 -6.18 26.45 -14.32
CA VAL A 704 -5.65 26.72 -12.97
C VAL A 704 -4.13 26.50 -12.92
N ARG A 705 -3.66 25.37 -13.46
CA ARG A 705 -2.22 25.04 -13.46
C ARG A 705 -1.38 26.08 -14.20
N LYS A 706 -1.86 26.57 -15.34
CA LYS A 706 -1.18 27.62 -16.11
C LYS A 706 -1.09 28.95 -15.36
N GLU A 707 -2.16 29.35 -14.68
CA GLU A 707 -2.16 30.57 -13.87
C GLU A 707 -1.20 30.46 -12.68
N GLU A 708 -1.19 29.32 -11.99
CA GLU A 708 -0.22 29.03 -10.91
C GLU A 708 1.24 29.11 -11.42
N GLU A 709 1.52 28.59 -12.61
CA GLU A 709 2.85 28.67 -13.23
C GLU A 709 3.24 30.10 -13.65
N GLU A 710 2.30 30.91 -14.12
CA GLU A 710 2.54 32.31 -14.50
C GLU A 710 2.76 33.21 -13.28
N GLU A 711 1.98 33.03 -12.21
CA GLU A 711 2.16 33.74 -10.93
C GLU A 711 3.51 33.39 -10.29
N ALA A 712 3.91 32.12 -10.31
CA ALA A 712 5.20 31.69 -9.79
C ALA A 712 6.37 32.36 -10.54
N LYS A 713 6.30 32.42 -11.87
CA LYS A 713 7.31 33.09 -12.71
C LYS A 713 7.39 34.59 -12.46
N GLN A 714 6.26 35.26 -12.21
CA GLN A 714 6.25 36.69 -11.88
C GLN A 714 6.90 36.96 -10.51
N LEU A 715 6.60 36.13 -9.50
CA LEU A 715 7.22 36.23 -8.18
C LEU A 715 8.72 35.96 -8.19
N GLU A 716 9.20 35.07 -9.07
CA GLU A 716 10.64 34.86 -9.29
C GLU A 716 11.32 36.07 -9.92
N LEU A 717 10.70 36.68 -10.93
CA LEU A 717 11.19 37.91 -11.57
C LEU A 717 11.25 39.10 -10.61
N GLU A 718 10.22 39.27 -9.76
CA GLU A 718 10.19 40.33 -8.75
C GLU A 718 11.28 40.14 -7.68
N LYS A 719 11.60 38.89 -7.29
CA LYS A 719 12.70 38.58 -6.36
C LYS A 719 14.07 38.82 -6.99
N GLU A 720 14.26 38.49 -8.27
CA GLU A 720 15.50 38.79 -9.00
C GLU A 720 15.72 40.30 -9.18
N ASP A 721 14.66 41.09 -9.30
CA ASP A 721 14.74 42.55 -9.37
C ASP A 721 15.03 43.19 -7.99
N GLU A 722 14.53 42.62 -6.89
CA GLU A 722 14.86 43.05 -5.52
C GLU A 722 16.29 42.69 -5.10
N ASP A 723 16.82 41.54 -5.52
CA ASP A 723 18.21 41.13 -5.24
C ASP A 723 19.26 41.89 -6.09
N ASN A 724 18.82 42.57 -7.16
CA ASN A 724 19.67 43.41 -8.03
C ASN A 724 19.63 44.91 -7.68
N LEU A 725 18.86 45.31 -6.66
CA LEU A 725 18.76 46.68 -6.12
C LEU A 725 19.59 46.83 -4.83
#